data_AF-A0A4U5NK29-F1
#
_entry.id   AF-A0A4U5NK29-F1
#
_cell.length_a   1.000
_cell.length_b   1.000
_cell.length_c   1.000
_cell.angle_alpha   90.00
_cell.angle_beta   90.00
_cell.angle_gamma   90.00
#
_symmetry.space_group_name_H-M   'P 1'
#
loop_
_entity.id
_entity.type
_entity.pdbx_description
1 polymer ?
#
loop_
_entity_poly.entity_id
_entity_poly.type
_entity_poly.pdbx_seq_one_letter_code
_entity_poly.pdbx_strand_id
1 'polypeptide(L)'
;MVGRLLLFAVIAVVCGDETKDFLILRQLSTGWIKGRLVNTDRGVKGFAYTAIPYAEPPIDDKRFRKPEQKLPWNGTLDAIRYGNSCMWNASITDLIDEYKIMSEDCLQANVFTNRHCLTQGNCSVMIYIHGGGFLFDSPMLLEEEFIITNFGATDRNVVVVTIAYRLGILGFSNFAPYLNDSSAPKNLGVQDMLEALRWVQREIHVFGGNPNHVTVMGHSTGSVAADHLAHSEVSEGLFHQVIIMSGSGRNQYLTLNQNTNTSHSLAVGLGCATWETDFNLTQKVNEVMDCLRRLPAKEILNQQRALEDQGIMLFGPARDSEKVPASMDTLAKTKRPIPTMVGTVTYELQETNYLIKHDGTVDVDFLEWYCNKTVYNFNYRNKVKTVQDCVQEYNDLNKVTFLYDDYTYFVPSYLNAKESAKVGAPAYLYEFTYPNVRDIYDLGPNIPKFEVSQLPRHTYELVYLLGIHSGKFTPKDEIIRQKFSQLFVNFINSGNPTTEEDTWDRFNVTLNNYFRVDFDKDNKMPGMTLGYHDREVDFWTHTMEKDGQGREDVLDEALVYVPDIYIKHGWIPEEAKENWPVFEPIFGPIGKQIPAKADKPTNWKSFFEIVVLLSVVLAVVAICACGMCCFNWCKRRQYERFA
;
A
#
# COMPACT_ATOMS: atom_id res chain seq x y z
N MET A 1 35.90 53.58 -7.81
CA MET A 1 35.97 52.11 -7.62
C MET A 1 34.89 51.58 -6.67
N VAL A 2 34.63 52.24 -5.54
CA VAL A 2 33.64 51.81 -4.53
C VAL A 2 32.19 51.72 -5.07
N GLY A 3 31.77 52.67 -5.92
CA GLY A 3 30.41 52.66 -6.50
C GLY A 3 30.15 51.53 -7.52
N ARG A 4 31.18 51.00 -8.20
CA ARG A 4 31.04 49.85 -9.09
C ARG A 4 30.95 48.53 -8.31
N LEU A 5 31.69 48.41 -7.20
CA LEU A 5 31.60 47.25 -6.30
C LEU A 5 30.25 47.15 -5.60
N LEU A 6 29.67 48.28 -5.17
CA LEU A 6 28.31 48.33 -4.62
C LEU A 6 27.25 47.96 -5.66
N LEU A 7 27.39 48.41 -6.91
CA LEU A 7 26.45 48.05 -7.98
C LEU A 7 26.52 46.56 -8.34
N PHE A 8 27.72 45.96 -8.38
CA PHE A 8 27.90 44.53 -8.58
C PHE A 8 27.38 43.69 -7.40
N ALA A 9 27.55 44.18 -6.15
CA ALA A 9 27.00 43.51 -4.97
C ALA A 9 25.46 43.59 -4.93
N VAL A 10 24.87 44.72 -5.31
CA VAL A 10 23.40 44.89 -5.38
C VAL A 10 22.81 44.06 -6.53
N ILE A 11 23.45 44.02 -7.71
CA ILE A 11 23.02 43.14 -8.82
C ILE A 11 23.15 41.66 -8.44
N ALA A 12 24.21 41.26 -7.74
CA ALA A 12 24.38 39.87 -7.27
C ALA A 12 23.35 39.47 -6.19
N VAL A 13 22.92 40.41 -5.34
CA VAL A 13 21.87 40.17 -4.34
C VAL A 13 20.48 40.13 -4.96
N VAL A 14 20.17 41.04 -5.90
CA VAL A 14 18.87 41.08 -6.60
C VAL A 14 18.71 39.88 -7.55
N CYS A 15 19.75 39.49 -8.30
CA CYS A 15 19.71 38.28 -9.13
C CYS A 15 19.83 36.97 -8.29
N GLY A 16 20.36 37.06 -7.07
CA GLY A 16 20.48 35.93 -6.15
C GLY A 16 19.13 35.47 -5.56
N ASP A 17 18.17 36.38 -5.41
CA ASP A 17 16.79 36.06 -5.01
C ASP A 17 15.92 35.66 -6.22
N GLU A 18 16.08 36.31 -7.39
CA GLU A 18 15.36 35.91 -8.62
C GLU A 18 15.69 34.46 -9.07
N THR A 19 16.91 33.99 -8.83
CA THR A 19 17.31 32.61 -9.19
C THR A 19 16.71 31.55 -8.27
N LYS A 20 16.37 31.88 -7.02
CA LYS A 20 15.63 30.99 -6.12
C LYS A 20 14.17 30.93 -6.49
N ASP A 21 13.55 32.08 -6.77
CA ASP A 21 12.16 32.17 -7.20
C ASP A 21 11.92 31.41 -8.51
N PHE A 22 12.87 31.46 -9.44
CA PHE A 22 12.80 30.64 -10.66
C PHE A 22 12.73 29.16 -10.33
N LEU A 23 13.60 28.62 -9.47
CA LEU A 23 13.69 27.19 -9.20
C LEU A 23 12.56 26.63 -8.33
N ILE A 24 11.75 27.48 -7.69
CA ILE A 24 10.58 27.03 -6.90
C ILE A 24 9.26 27.28 -7.63
N LEU A 25 9.22 28.16 -8.64
CA LEU A 25 8.04 28.35 -9.48
C LEU A 25 8.10 27.45 -10.71
N ARG A 26 7.06 26.66 -10.93
CA ARG A 26 6.94 25.74 -12.07
C ARG A 26 5.61 25.94 -12.77
N GLN A 27 5.61 25.84 -14.09
CA GLN A 27 4.41 25.95 -14.91
C GLN A 27 4.05 24.57 -15.45
N LEU A 28 2.95 24.02 -14.95
CA LEU A 28 2.32 22.81 -15.48
C LEU A 28 1.38 23.18 -16.63
N SER A 29 0.93 22.20 -17.40
CA SER A 29 -0.14 22.43 -18.40
C SER A 29 -1.46 22.92 -17.77
N THR A 30 -1.67 22.61 -16.49
CA THR A 30 -2.86 22.97 -15.71
C THR A 30 -2.71 24.25 -14.89
N GLY A 31 -1.51 24.80 -14.72
CA GLY A 31 -1.33 26.05 -13.99
C GLY A 31 0.03 26.21 -13.31
N TRP A 32 0.20 27.34 -12.64
CA TRP A 32 1.43 27.64 -11.91
C TRP A 32 1.40 26.99 -10.53
N ILE A 33 2.56 26.49 -10.09
CA ILE A 33 2.80 26.00 -8.74
C ILE A 33 4.03 26.66 -8.13
N LYS A 34 4.05 26.75 -6.80
CA LYS A 34 5.19 27.23 -6.01
C LYS A 34 5.59 26.16 -4.99
N GLY A 35 6.75 25.55 -5.19
CA GLY A 35 7.38 24.64 -4.24
C GLY A 35 8.27 25.36 -3.23
N ARG A 36 9.20 24.62 -2.63
CA ARG A 36 10.19 25.17 -1.69
C ARG A 36 11.54 24.47 -1.77
N LEU A 37 12.56 25.18 -1.30
CA LEU A 37 13.87 24.61 -1.01
C LEU A 37 13.80 23.83 0.31
N VAL A 38 14.42 22.66 0.34
CA VAL A 38 14.61 21.83 1.54
C VAL A 38 16.10 21.72 1.80
N ASN A 39 16.52 22.07 3.02
CA ASN A 39 17.86 21.79 3.51
C ASN A 39 17.72 20.67 4.54
N THR A 40 18.20 19.49 4.19
CA THR A 40 18.15 18.33 5.08
C THR A 40 19.14 18.48 6.23
N ASP A 41 18.87 17.79 7.34
CA ASP A 41 19.80 17.69 8.48
C ASP A 41 21.13 16.99 8.11
N ARG A 42 21.16 16.33 6.94
CA ARG A 42 22.35 15.68 6.37
C ARG A 42 23.16 16.58 5.44
N GLY A 43 22.83 17.87 5.38
CA GLY A 43 23.54 18.87 4.58
C GLY A 43 23.25 18.81 3.07
N VAL A 44 22.34 17.92 2.64
CA VAL A 44 21.85 17.83 1.26
C VAL A 44 20.79 18.90 1.03
N LYS A 45 20.83 19.53 -0.14
CA LYS A 45 19.82 20.51 -0.59
C LYS A 45 19.01 19.94 -1.73
N GLY A 46 17.69 20.05 -1.63
CA GLY A 46 16.75 19.64 -2.67
C GLY A 46 15.56 20.58 -2.76
N PHE A 47 14.64 20.29 -3.68
CA PHE A 47 13.41 21.03 -3.88
C PHE A 47 12.23 20.07 -3.72
N ALA A 48 11.20 20.54 -3.02
CA ALA A 48 9.97 19.81 -2.81
C ALA A 48 8.78 20.59 -3.38
N TYR A 49 7.90 19.87 -4.08
CA TYR A 49 6.63 20.35 -4.60
C TYR A 49 5.56 19.35 -4.17
N THR A 50 4.84 19.67 -3.13
CA THR A 50 3.90 18.74 -2.47
C THR A 50 2.45 19.11 -2.75
N ALA A 51 1.54 18.14 -2.64
CA ALA A 51 0.10 18.33 -2.85
C ALA A 51 -0.30 18.82 -4.25
N ILE A 52 0.40 18.39 -5.31
CA ILE A 52 0.04 18.75 -6.69
C ILE A 52 -1.12 17.85 -7.15
N PRO A 53 -2.30 18.39 -7.49
CA PRO A 53 -3.41 17.55 -7.92
C PRO A 53 -3.15 16.99 -9.33
N TYR A 54 -3.09 15.67 -9.47
CA TYR A 54 -2.95 15.01 -10.78
C TYR A 54 -4.31 14.69 -11.43
N ALA A 55 -5.38 14.70 -10.63
CA ALA A 55 -6.76 14.47 -11.04
C ALA A 55 -7.72 15.46 -10.35
N GLU A 56 -8.95 15.56 -10.84
CA GLU A 56 -10.03 16.24 -10.12
C GLU A 56 -10.36 15.52 -8.80
N PRO A 57 -10.73 16.27 -7.73
CA PRO A 57 -11.14 15.67 -6.47
C PRO A 57 -12.32 14.70 -6.67
N PRO A 58 -12.24 13.44 -6.20
CA PRO A 58 -13.28 12.43 -6.36
C PRO A 58 -14.42 12.60 -5.33
N ILE A 59 -14.90 13.83 -5.17
CA ILE A 59 -15.94 14.24 -4.21
C ILE A 59 -17.31 14.36 -4.87
N ASP A 60 -18.36 14.47 -4.05
CA ASP A 60 -19.75 14.64 -4.48
C ASP A 60 -20.14 13.58 -5.54
N ASP A 61 -20.64 14.02 -6.70
CA ASP A 61 -21.05 13.13 -7.80
C ASP A 61 -19.87 12.34 -8.39
N LYS A 62 -18.62 12.78 -8.19
CA LYS A 62 -17.40 12.08 -8.65
C LYS A 62 -16.98 10.96 -7.70
N ARG A 63 -17.59 10.84 -6.51
CA ARG A 63 -17.36 9.68 -5.64
C ARG A 63 -17.78 8.40 -6.38
N PHE A 64 -16.93 7.38 -6.26
CA PHE A 64 -17.04 6.10 -6.96
C PHE A 64 -17.00 6.21 -8.50
N ARG A 65 -16.40 7.27 -9.06
CA ARG A 65 -16.15 7.39 -10.50
C ARG A 65 -14.67 7.30 -10.82
N LYS A 66 -14.37 7.02 -12.09
CA LYS A 66 -13.00 7.04 -12.62
C LYS A 66 -12.37 8.43 -12.36
N PRO A 67 -11.07 8.52 -12.05
CA PRO A 67 -10.43 9.82 -11.90
C PRO A 67 -10.50 10.59 -13.22
N GLU A 68 -10.80 11.88 -13.11
CA GLU A 68 -10.84 12.79 -14.25
C GLU A 68 -9.58 13.65 -14.26
N GLN A 69 -9.09 14.02 -15.44
CA GLN A 69 -7.95 14.91 -15.56
C GLN A 69 -8.24 16.25 -14.87
N LYS A 70 -7.22 16.78 -14.17
CA LYS A 70 -7.33 18.05 -13.47
C LYS A 70 -7.55 19.20 -14.46
N LEU A 71 -8.60 19.99 -14.23
CA LEU A 71 -8.85 21.22 -14.98
C LEU A 71 -7.82 22.29 -14.64
N PRO A 72 -7.47 23.17 -15.60
CA PRO A 72 -6.57 24.27 -15.32
C PRO A 72 -7.09 25.20 -14.21
N TRP A 73 -6.18 25.67 -13.36
CA TRP A 73 -6.46 26.68 -12.34
C TRP A 73 -5.81 28.02 -12.67
N ASN A 74 -6.39 29.08 -12.12
CA ASN A 74 -5.85 30.43 -12.23
C ASN A 74 -4.95 30.75 -11.03
N GLY A 75 -3.91 31.55 -11.28
CA GLY A 75 -2.93 31.92 -10.25
C GLY A 75 -1.92 30.80 -9.97
N THR A 76 -1.27 30.91 -8.81
CA THR A 76 -0.21 30.00 -8.37
C THR A 76 -0.68 29.18 -7.19
N LEU A 77 -0.61 27.85 -7.30
CA LEU A 77 -0.88 26.91 -6.22
C LEU A 77 0.34 26.79 -5.30
N ASP A 78 0.17 26.98 -4.00
CA ASP A 78 1.22 26.79 -3.00
C ASP A 78 1.43 25.30 -2.70
N ALA A 79 2.44 24.70 -3.35
CA ALA A 79 2.83 23.30 -3.26
C ALA A 79 3.95 23.07 -2.22
N ILE A 80 3.75 23.60 -1.01
CA ILE A 80 4.80 23.69 0.03
C ILE A 80 4.56 22.79 1.25
N ARG A 81 3.41 22.14 1.34
CA ARG A 81 3.02 21.23 2.43
C ARG A 81 2.36 20.00 1.83
N TYR A 82 2.60 18.84 2.44
CA TYR A 82 1.82 17.65 2.11
C TYR A 82 0.33 17.93 2.22
N GLY A 83 -0.43 17.37 1.29
CA GLY A 83 -1.88 17.47 1.31
C GLY A 83 -2.50 16.36 2.15
N ASN A 84 -3.81 16.25 2.05
CA ASN A 84 -4.58 15.30 2.86
C ASN A 84 -4.30 13.87 2.43
N SER A 85 -4.23 12.96 3.39
CA SER A 85 -4.31 11.52 3.10
C SER A 85 -5.67 11.18 2.51
N CYS A 86 -5.73 10.16 1.64
CA CYS A 86 -7.01 9.58 1.28
C CYS A 86 -7.70 9.01 2.53
N MET A 87 -9.03 9.04 2.55
CA MET A 87 -9.77 8.58 3.71
C MET A 87 -9.66 7.06 3.88
N TRP A 88 -9.40 6.63 5.10
CA TRP A 88 -9.41 5.23 5.50
C TRP A 88 -9.82 5.07 6.97
N ASN A 89 -10.30 3.87 7.31
CA ASN A 89 -10.54 3.42 8.68
C ASN A 89 -10.48 1.89 8.66
N ALA A 90 -9.36 1.32 9.09
CA ALA A 90 -9.10 -0.12 8.99
C ALA A 90 -8.92 -0.75 10.38
N SER A 91 -9.41 -1.98 10.58
CA SER A 91 -9.33 -2.72 11.85
C SER A 91 -7.92 -3.20 12.20
N ILE A 92 -7.08 -3.31 11.17
CA ILE A 92 -5.72 -3.83 11.27
C ILE A 92 -4.67 -2.78 11.66
N THR A 93 -5.10 -1.55 11.98
CA THR A 93 -4.22 -0.50 12.48
C THR A 93 -4.95 0.48 13.40
N ASP A 94 -4.35 0.77 14.56
CA ASP A 94 -4.86 1.76 15.52
C ASP A 94 -4.13 3.11 15.38
N LEU A 95 -3.26 3.26 14.38
CA LEU A 95 -2.39 4.44 14.23
C LEU A 95 -3.14 5.75 13.90
N ILE A 96 -4.47 5.73 13.79
CA ILE A 96 -5.38 6.81 13.36
C ILE A 96 -5.03 8.20 13.94
N ASP A 97 -4.49 8.28 15.16
CA ASP A 97 -4.21 9.53 15.85
C ASP A 97 -3.08 10.41 15.24
N GLU A 98 -2.14 9.82 14.49
CA GLU A 98 -1.08 10.59 13.79
C GLU A 98 -1.55 11.19 12.44
N TYR A 99 -2.73 10.79 11.95
CA TYR A 99 -3.19 11.00 10.56
C TYR A 99 -4.40 11.93 10.46
N LYS A 100 -4.51 12.90 11.37
CA LYS A 100 -5.71 13.72 11.60
C LYS A 100 -6.24 14.53 10.40
N ILE A 101 -5.56 14.49 9.26
CA ILE A 101 -5.97 15.19 8.04
C ILE A 101 -6.20 14.20 6.90
N MET A 102 -7.40 13.61 6.89
CA MET A 102 -7.91 12.77 5.80
C MET A 102 -9.00 13.52 5.03
N SER A 103 -9.05 13.32 3.72
CA SER A 103 -10.09 13.88 2.84
C SER A 103 -10.32 12.96 1.64
N GLU A 104 -11.51 13.05 1.04
CA GLU A 104 -11.76 12.46 -0.29
C GLU A 104 -11.02 13.23 -1.39
N ASP A 105 -10.79 14.54 -1.18
CA ASP A 105 -9.87 15.33 -1.99
C ASP A 105 -8.42 14.98 -1.63
N CYS A 106 -7.93 13.89 -2.21
CA CYS A 106 -6.63 13.31 -1.93
C CYS A 106 -5.82 12.89 -3.16
N LEU A 107 -6.35 13.02 -4.39
CA LEU A 107 -5.66 12.57 -5.62
C LEU A 107 -4.53 13.53 -6.02
N GLN A 108 -3.43 13.42 -5.28
CA GLN A 108 -2.31 14.35 -5.33
C GLN A 108 -0.97 13.60 -5.44
N ALA A 109 -0.01 14.27 -6.07
CA ALA A 109 1.37 13.85 -6.20
C ALA A 109 2.30 14.82 -5.47
N ASN A 110 3.42 14.28 -4.97
CA ASN A 110 4.52 15.05 -4.42
C ASN A 110 5.76 14.79 -5.27
N VAL A 111 6.51 15.85 -5.62
CA VAL A 111 7.72 15.77 -6.42
C VAL A 111 8.92 16.29 -5.64
N PHE A 112 9.97 15.47 -5.55
CA PHE A 112 11.25 15.83 -4.94
C PHE A 112 12.36 15.75 -5.99
N THR A 113 13.17 16.79 -6.07
CA THR A 113 14.21 16.95 -7.09
C THR A 113 15.37 17.77 -6.57
N ASN A 114 16.38 18.02 -7.40
CA ASN A 114 17.51 18.89 -7.09
C ASN A 114 17.75 19.94 -8.17
N ARG A 115 18.70 20.83 -7.87
CA ARG A 115 19.12 21.89 -8.77
C ARG A 115 19.67 21.35 -10.10
N HIS A 116 20.38 20.22 -10.10
CA HIS A 116 20.93 19.65 -11.32
C HIS A 116 19.80 19.23 -12.27
N CYS A 117 18.85 18.41 -11.80
CA CYS A 117 17.68 18.00 -12.59
C CYS A 117 16.86 19.21 -13.07
N LEU A 118 16.58 20.19 -12.21
CA LEU A 118 15.81 21.38 -12.60
C LEU A 118 16.49 22.28 -13.64
N THR A 119 17.83 22.21 -13.78
CA THR A 119 18.58 23.08 -14.69
C THR A 119 19.12 22.37 -15.93
N GLN A 120 19.46 21.09 -15.82
CA GLN A 120 19.99 20.27 -16.90
C GLN A 120 18.91 19.36 -17.52
N GLY A 121 17.87 19.01 -16.75
CA GLY A 121 16.82 18.09 -17.16
C GLY A 121 17.31 16.64 -17.30
N ASN A 122 16.47 15.82 -17.93
CA ASN A 122 16.77 14.44 -18.33
C ASN A 122 17.18 13.48 -17.19
N CYS A 123 16.81 13.78 -15.94
CA CYS A 123 17.03 12.88 -14.80
C CYS A 123 16.08 11.68 -14.84
N SER A 124 16.50 10.53 -14.28
CA SER A 124 15.60 9.39 -14.10
C SER A 124 14.45 9.74 -13.16
N VAL A 125 13.29 9.14 -13.37
CA VAL A 125 12.09 9.37 -12.55
C VAL A 125 11.77 8.10 -11.78
N MET A 126 11.58 8.22 -10.47
CA MET A 126 11.04 7.13 -9.65
C MET A 126 9.67 7.54 -9.14
N ILE A 127 8.62 6.81 -9.50
CA ILE A 127 7.30 6.94 -8.90
C ILE A 127 7.08 5.86 -7.85
N TYR A 128 6.78 6.27 -6.62
CA TYR A 128 6.56 5.39 -5.48
C TYR A 128 5.07 5.21 -5.17
N ILE A 129 4.64 3.95 -5.07
CA ILE A 129 3.30 3.52 -4.67
C ILE A 129 3.38 2.92 -3.26
N HIS A 130 2.70 3.56 -2.30
CA HIS A 130 2.70 3.11 -0.91
C HIS A 130 1.89 1.82 -0.69
N GLY A 131 2.22 1.12 0.39
CA GLY A 131 1.53 -0.10 0.85
C GLY A 131 0.26 0.19 1.63
N GLY A 132 0.01 -0.60 2.67
CA GLY A 132 -1.16 -0.42 3.56
C GLY A 132 -2.34 -1.33 3.27
N GLY A 133 -2.14 -2.50 2.65
CA GLY A 133 -3.20 -3.49 2.42
C GLY A 133 -4.24 -3.05 1.37
N PHE A 134 -4.01 -1.95 0.65
CA PHE A 134 -5.04 -1.19 -0.08
C PHE A 134 -6.13 -0.57 0.83
N LEU A 135 -5.96 -0.59 2.15
CA LEU A 135 -6.95 -0.18 3.15
C LEU A 135 -6.55 1.09 3.90
N PHE A 136 -5.26 1.33 4.12
CA PHE A 136 -4.73 2.46 4.90
C PHE A 136 -3.41 2.97 4.31
N ASP A 137 -2.70 3.83 5.05
CA ASP A 137 -1.40 4.44 4.71
C ASP A 137 -1.54 5.69 3.80
N SER A 138 -0.44 6.41 3.58
CA SER A 138 -0.39 7.66 2.82
C SER A 138 1.03 8.06 2.45
N PRO A 139 1.26 8.67 1.27
CA PRO A 139 2.56 9.27 0.95
C PRO A 139 2.96 10.41 1.91
N MET A 140 2.03 10.95 2.69
CA MET A 140 2.31 11.96 3.73
C MET A 140 3.21 11.41 4.86
N LEU A 141 3.27 10.09 5.03
CA LEU A 141 4.16 9.45 6.01
C LEU A 141 5.63 9.46 5.63
N LEU A 142 5.93 9.73 4.37
CA LEU A 142 7.29 9.64 3.88
C LEU A 142 8.08 10.87 4.31
N GLU A 143 9.26 10.63 4.88
CA GLU A 143 10.15 11.69 5.29
C GLU A 143 10.83 12.31 4.07
N GLU A 144 10.41 13.53 3.72
CA GLU A 144 10.94 14.24 2.55
C GLU A 144 12.46 14.43 2.59
N GLU A 145 13.05 14.59 3.78
CA GLU A 145 14.49 14.72 3.93
C GLU A 145 15.21 13.43 3.57
N PHE A 146 14.65 12.28 3.92
CA PHE A 146 15.19 10.98 3.52
C PHE A 146 15.07 10.79 2.02
N ILE A 147 13.91 11.11 1.42
CA ILE A 147 13.71 11.01 -0.02
C ILE A 147 14.74 11.87 -0.77
N ILE A 148 14.89 13.14 -0.35
CA ILE A 148 15.86 14.06 -0.95
C ILE A 148 17.29 13.58 -0.74
N THR A 149 17.64 13.06 0.44
CA THR A 149 19.01 12.59 0.71
C THR A 149 19.34 11.33 -0.09
N ASN A 150 18.43 10.34 -0.13
CA ASN A 150 18.68 9.03 -0.72
C ASN A 150 18.63 9.04 -2.25
N PHE A 151 17.69 9.79 -2.82
CA PHE A 151 17.39 9.76 -4.25
C PHE A 151 17.51 11.14 -4.89
N GLY A 152 17.02 12.18 -4.21
CA GLY A 152 16.98 13.53 -4.73
C GLY A 152 18.31 14.28 -4.69
N ALA A 153 19.42 13.72 -4.20
CA ALA A 153 20.70 14.42 -4.08
C ALA A 153 21.34 14.67 -5.47
N THR A 154 22.21 15.68 -5.57
CA THR A 154 22.75 16.16 -6.86
C THR A 154 23.61 15.11 -7.58
N ASP A 155 24.25 14.21 -6.83
CA ASP A 155 25.03 13.07 -7.32
C ASP A 155 24.19 11.83 -7.63
N ARG A 156 22.90 11.83 -7.25
CA ARG A 156 21.97 10.70 -7.42
C ARG A 156 21.13 10.81 -8.69
N ASN A 157 20.86 12.02 -9.18
CA ASN A 157 20.17 12.31 -10.45
C ASN A 157 18.75 11.69 -10.61
N VAL A 158 18.00 11.56 -9.51
CA VAL A 158 16.63 11.03 -9.54
C VAL A 158 15.62 12.13 -9.18
N VAL A 159 14.55 12.22 -9.96
CA VAL A 159 13.31 12.93 -9.60
C VAL A 159 12.36 11.92 -8.98
N VAL A 160 11.97 12.14 -7.73
CA VAL A 160 11.06 11.25 -7.00
C VAL A 160 9.65 11.80 -7.05
N VAL A 161 8.70 10.94 -7.39
CA VAL A 161 7.25 11.20 -7.33
C VAL A 161 6.64 10.25 -6.31
N THR A 162 5.85 10.76 -5.37
CA THR A 162 5.03 9.93 -4.47
C THR A 162 3.57 10.28 -4.68
N ILE A 163 2.70 9.28 -4.69
CA ILE A 163 1.29 9.46 -5.05
C ILE A 163 0.36 8.95 -3.95
N ALA A 164 -0.76 9.64 -3.76
CA ALA A 164 -1.91 9.14 -3.03
C ALA A 164 -2.92 8.54 -4.03
N TYR A 165 -3.61 7.48 -3.63
CA TYR A 165 -4.65 6.81 -4.42
C TYR A 165 -5.80 6.38 -3.49
N ARG A 166 -7.03 6.24 -4.01
CA ARG A 166 -8.17 5.85 -3.17
C ARG A 166 -7.99 4.45 -2.57
N LEU A 167 -8.39 4.32 -1.30
CA LEU A 167 -8.24 3.12 -0.48
C LEU A 167 -9.61 2.52 -0.12
N GLY A 168 -9.59 1.29 0.40
CA GLY A 168 -10.76 0.58 0.92
C GLY A 168 -11.94 0.58 -0.06
N ILE A 169 -13.14 0.75 0.45
CA ILE A 169 -14.37 0.74 -0.35
C ILE A 169 -14.39 1.87 -1.39
N LEU A 170 -13.74 3.00 -1.13
CA LEU A 170 -13.68 4.13 -2.06
C LEU A 170 -12.80 3.84 -3.29
N GLY A 171 -11.79 2.98 -3.14
CA GLY A 171 -10.86 2.60 -4.19
C GLY A 171 -11.13 1.24 -4.84
N PHE A 172 -11.68 0.28 -4.09
CA PHE A 172 -11.71 -1.14 -4.48
C PHE A 172 -13.09 -1.80 -4.31
N SER A 173 -14.17 -1.01 -4.23
CA SER A 173 -15.54 -1.55 -4.30
C SER A 173 -15.79 -2.33 -5.58
N ASN A 174 -16.67 -3.33 -5.49
CA ASN A 174 -17.12 -4.13 -6.63
C ASN A 174 -18.62 -4.42 -6.49
N PHE A 175 -19.48 -3.46 -6.83
CA PHE A 175 -20.93 -3.63 -6.68
C PHE A 175 -21.56 -4.46 -7.79
N ALA A 176 -21.01 -4.41 -9.01
CA ALA A 176 -21.62 -5.00 -10.20
C ALA A 176 -20.57 -5.72 -11.06
N PRO A 177 -20.05 -6.87 -10.60
CA PRO A 177 -18.92 -7.54 -11.24
C PRO A 177 -19.13 -7.89 -12.72
N TYR A 178 -20.38 -8.10 -13.13
CA TYR A 178 -20.80 -8.51 -14.48
C TYR A 178 -21.31 -7.37 -15.37
N LEU A 179 -21.33 -6.11 -14.88
CA LEU A 179 -21.78 -4.95 -15.66
C LEU A 179 -20.60 -4.05 -16.05
N ASN A 180 -20.26 -4.02 -17.35
CA ASN A 180 -19.14 -3.22 -17.85
C ASN A 180 -19.42 -1.71 -17.88
N ASP A 181 -20.69 -1.30 -18.02
CA ASP A 181 -21.11 0.10 -18.14
C ASP A 181 -22.04 0.55 -17.00
N SER A 182 -21.81 0.04 -15.78
CA SER A 182 -22.56 0.51 -14.60
C SER A 182 -21.97 1.81 -14.04
N SER A 183 -22.75 2.52 -13.22
CA SER A 183 -22.25 3.68 -12.45
C SER A 183 -21.33 3.29 -11.27
N ALA A 184 -20.93 2.02 -11.18
CA ALA A 184 -20.09 1.45 -10.13
C ALA A 184 -18.84 0.76 -10.73
N PRO A 185 -17.93 1.51 -11.39
CA PRO A 185 -16.67 0.95 -11.87
C PRO A 185 -15.84 0.38 -10.71
N LYS A 186 -15.26 -0.80 -10.93
CA LYS A 186 -14.29 -1.40 -10.00
C LYS A 186 -12.86 -0.91 -10.26
N ASN A 187 -11.95 -1.24 -9.33
CA ASN A 187 -10.52 -0.91 -9.41
C ASN A 187 -10.21 0.59 -9.55
N LEU A 188 -10.95 1.43 -8.83
CA LEU A 188 -10.75 2.89 -8.86
C LEU A 188 -9.36 3.29 -8.37
N GLY A 189 -8.82 2.63 -7.34
CA GLY A 189 -7.46 2.88 -6.87
C GLY A 189 -6.39 2.58 -7.94
N VAL A 190 -6.58 1.53 -8.75
CA VAL A 190 -5.70 1.24 -9.91
C VAL A 190 -5.82 2.32 -10.98
N GLN A 191 -7.03 2.84 -11.20
CA GLN A 191 -7.26 3.92 -12.16
C GLN A 191 -6.61 5.23 -11.69
N ASP A 192 -6.59 5.49 -10.40
CA ASP A 192 -5.89 6.63 -9.81
C ASP A 192 -4.38 6.54 -10.08
N MET A 193 -3.79 5.36 -9.86
CA MET A 193 -2.37 5.11 -10.17
C MET A 193 -2.06 5.28 -11.67
N LEU A 194 -2.95 4.80 -12.56
CA LEU A 194 -2.79 4.99 -14.01
C LEU A 194 -2.89 6.46 -14.42
N GLU A 195 -3.80 7.23 -13.82
CA GLU A 195 -3.88 8.67 -14.12
C GLU A 195 -2.67 9.42 -13.58
N ALA A 196 -2.15 9.04 -12.41
CA ALA A 196 -0.90 9.61 -11.89
C ALA A 196 0.30 9.30 -12.80
N LEU A 197 0.38 8.08 -13.35
CA LEU A 197 1.40 7.72 -14.35
C LEU A 197 1.27 8.54 -15.64
N ARG A 198 0.04 8.75 -16.13
CA ARG A 198 -0.19 9.63 -17.30
C ARG A 198 0.15 11.08 -16.98
N TRP A 199 -0.11 11.55 -15.77
CA TRP A 199 0.31 12.87 -15.31
C TRP A 199 1.83 12.99 -15.28
N VAL A 200 2.56 11.98 -14.79
CA VAL A 200 4.03 11.94 -14.86
C VAL A 200 4.51 12.07 -16.30
N GLN A 201 3.93 11.30 -17.24
CA GLN A 201 4.27 11.38 -18.66
C GLN A 201 4.08 12.79 -19.24
N ARG A 202 3.02 13.50 -18.84
CA ARG A 202 2.74 14.86 -19.32
C ARG A 202 3.62 15.92 -18.67
N GLU A 203 3.85 15.84 -17.37
CA GLU A 203 4.31 16.99 -16.57
C GLU A 203 5.72 16.86 -15.99
N ILE A 204 6.28 15.64 -15.86
CA ILE A 204 7.49 15.44 -15.03
C ILE A 204 8.72 16.17 -15.56
N HIS A 205 8.75 16.47 -16.86
CA HIS A 205 9.79 17.26 -17.51
C HIS A 205 9.94 18.66 -16.92
N VAL A 206 8.85 19.25 -16.41
CA VAL A 206 8.86 20.57 -15.73
C VAL A 206 9.72 20.55 -14.45
N PHE A 207 9.86 19.38 -13.84
CA PHE A 207 10.67 19.13 -12.64
C PHE A 207 12.06 18.56 -12.96
N GLY A 208 12.40 18.47 -14.25
CA GLY A 208 13.69 17.97 -14.73
C GLY A 208 13.74 16.46 -14.98
N GLY A 209 12.63 15.74 -14.82
CA GLY A 209 12.56 14.30 -15.04
C GLY A 209 12.42 13.93 -16.53
N ASN A 210 12.90 12.76 -16.90
CA ASN A 210 12.73 12.18 -18.22
C ASN A 210 11.50 11.25 -18.24
N PRO A 211 10.40 11.59 -18.95
CA PRO A 211 9.23 10.71 -19.06
C PRO A 211 9.54 9.37 -19.75
N ASN A 212 10.63 9.28 -20.51
CA ASN A 212 11.10 8.05 -21.15
C ASN A 212 12.05 7.22 -20.27
N HIS A 213 12.25 7.60 -19.00
CA HIS A 213 13.06 6.85 -18.04
C HIS A 213 12.41 6.86 -16.66
N VAL A 214 11.25 6.21 -16.60
CA VAL A 214 10.42 6.12 -15.39
C VAL A 214 10.51 4.72 -14.79
N THR A 215 10.83 4.65 -13.51
CA THR A 215 10.81 3.45 -12.67
C THR A 215 9.58 3.49 -11.75
N VAL A 216 8.75 2.45 -11.77
CA VAL A 216 7.69 2.28 -10.77
C VAL A 216 8.26 1.47 -9.61
N MET A 217 8.21 2.03 -8.41
CA MET A 217 8.64 1.37 -7.18
C MET A 217 7.44 1.23 -6.25
N GLY A 218 7.30 0.09 -5.60
CA GLY A 218 6.28 -0.09 -4.58
C GLY A 218 6.75 -1.00 -3.47
N HIS A 219 6.07 -0.91 -2.32
CA HIS A 219 6.27 -1.81 -1.19
C HIS A 219 4.95 -2.48 -0.78
N SER A 220 5.00 -3.74 -0.37
CA SER A 220 3.81 -4.49 0.06
C SER A 220 2.71 -4.46 -1.01
N THR A 221 1.47 -4.10 -0.65
CA THR A 221 0.40 -3.91 -1.64
C THR A 221 0.68 -2.86 -2.72
N GLY A 222 1.50 -1.84 -2.46
CA GLY A 222 1.97 -0.91 -3.49
C GLY A 222 2.92 -1.58 -4.49
N SER A 223 3.72 -2.54 -4.01
CA SER A 223 4.57 -3.40 -4.85
C SER A 223 3.74 -4.36 -5.70
N VAL A 224 2.69 -4.94 -5.10
CA VAL A 224 1.70 -5.75 -5.82
C VAL A 224 1.07 -4.93 -6.94
N ALA A 225 0.65 -3.69 -6.68
CA ALA A 225 0.10 -2.80 -7.70
C ALA A 225 1.12 -2.46 -8.80
N ALA A 226 2.37 -2.18 -8.44
CA ALA A 226 3.45 -1.95 -9.40
C ALA A 226 3.65 -3.16 -10.34
N ASP A 227 3.61 -4.38 -9.79
CA ASP A 227 3.74 -5.60 -10.57
C ASP A 227 2.52 -5.85 -11.46
N HIS A 228 1.30 -5.60 -10.98
CA HIS A 228 0.09 -5.65 -11.83
C HIS A 228 0.19 -4.66 -13.00
N LEU A 229 0.63 -3.43 -12.72
CA LEU A 229 0.85 -2.43 -13.76
C LEU A 229 1.93 -2.92 -14.74
N ALA A 230 2.99 -3.60 -14.31
CA ALA A 230 4.03 -4.12 -15.22
C ALA A 230 3.49 -5.15 -16.22
N HIS A 231 2.49 -5.92 -15.81
CA HIS A 231 1.83 -6.95 -16.61
C HIS A 231 0.63 -6.43 -17.43
N SER A 232 0.08 -5.27 -17.08
CA SER A 232 -1.10 -4.73 -17.73
C SER A 232 -0.78 -4.01 -19.04
N GLU A 233 -1.56 -4.27 -20.09
CA GLU A 233 -1.39 -3.60 -21.38
C GLU A 233 -1.75 -2.09 -21.30
N VAL A 234 -2.69 -1.70 -20.43
CA VAL A 234 -3.12 -0.30 -20.33
C VAL A 234 -2.05 0.64 -19.74
N SER A 235 -0.98 0.09 -19.19
CA SER A 235 0.16 0.85 -18.67
C SER A 235 1.33 0.94 -19.67
N GLU A 236 1.17 0.40 -20.88
CA GLU A 236 2.25 0.38 -21.88
C GLU A 236 2.79 1.77 -22.18
N GLY A 237 4.12 1.89 -22.19
CA GLY A 237 4.81 3.16 -22.44
C GLY A 237 4.72 4.18 -21.30
N LEU A 238 4.04 3.88 -20.19
CA LEU A 238 3.99 4.80 -19.04
C LEU A 238 5.22 4.68 -18.13
N PHE A 239 5.93 3.56 -18.18
CA PHE A 239 7.18 3.35 -17.44
C PHE A 239 8.04 2.26 -18.07
N HIS A 240 9.28 2.16 -17.58
CA HIS A 240 10.37 1.46 -18.25
C HIS A 240 11.12 0.48 -17.34
N GLN A 241 10.93 0.57 -16.02
CA GLN A 241 11.56 -0.29 -15.02
C GLN A 241 10.60 -0.49 -13.84
N VAL A 242 10.75 -1.60 -13.10
CA VAL A 242 9.94 -1.88 -11.91
C VAL A 242 10.79 -2.35 -10.73
N ILE A 243 10.47 -1.85 -9.53
CA ILE A 243 11.05 -2.28 -8.26
C ILE A 243 9.93 -2.82 -7.37
N ILE A 244 10.05 -4.09 -7.01
CA ILE A 244 9.03 -4.87 -6.30
C ILE A 244 9.57 -5.24 -4.91
N MET A 245 9.12 -4.56 -3.86
CA MET A 245 9.58 -4.79 -2.49
C MET A 245 8.52 -5.49 -1.66
N SER A 246 8.82 -6.70 -1.19
CA SER A 246 7.98 -7.46 -0.26
C SER A 246 6.52 -7.53 -0.71
N GLY A 247 6.27 -7.84 -1.99
CA GLY A 247 4.92 -7.97 -2.53
C GLY A 247 4.88 -8.10 -4.05
N SER A 248 4.72 -9.32 -4.55
CA SER A 248 4.62 -9.61 -5.99
C SER A 248 3.17 -9.85 -6.37
N GLY A 249 2.73 -9.44 -7.56
CA GLY A 249 1.36 -9.67 -8.04
C GLY A 249 0.98 -11.15 -8.05
N ARG A 250 1.97 -12.04 -8.17
CA ARG A 250 1.81 -13.50 -8.05
C ARG A 250 1.22 -13.97 -6.70
N ASN A 251 1.18 -13.12 -5.68
CA ASN A 251 0.60 -13.44 -4.38
C ASN A 251 -0.92 -13.21 -4.28
N GLN A 252 -1.54 -12.58 -5.29
CA GLN A 252 -2.97 -12.27 -5.29
C GLN A 252 -3.77 -13.16 -6.24
N TYR A 253 -4.91 -13.62 -5.75
CA TYR A 253 -5.94 -14.24 -6.57
C TYR A 253 -6.89 -13.16 -7.06
N LEU A 254 -6.87 -12.95 -8.37
CA LEU A 254 -7.72 -11.96 -9.01
C LEU A 254 -8.99 -12.67 -9.48
N THR A 255 -10.02 -12.62 -8.64
CA THR A 255 -11.35 -13.12 -8.98
C THR A 255 -12.21 -12.00 -9.54
N LEU A 256 -13.20 -12.34 -10.37
CA LEU A 256 -14.13 -11.36 -10.92
C LEU A 256 -15.00 -10.72 -9.82
N ASN A 257 -15.40 -11.54 -8.84
CA ASN A 257 -16.27 -11.15 -7.73
C ASN A 257 -15.51 -10.68 -6.49
N GLN A 258 -14.19 -10.46 -6.57
CA GLN A 258 -13.40 -9.92 -5.47
C GLN A 258 -14.09 -8.67 -4.90
N ASN A 259 -14.23 -8.59 -3.57
CA ASN A 259 -14.91 -7.50 -2.85
C ASN A 259 -16.43 -7.36 -3.07
N THR A 260 -17.09 -8.25 -3.82
CA THR A 260 -18.53 -8.13 -4.13
C THR A 260 -19.40 -8.26 -2.89
N ASN A 261 -19.24 -9.36 -2.13
CA ASN A 261 -19.98 -9.59 -0.91
C ASN A 261 -19.79 -8.46 0.10
N THR A 262 -18.54 -8.02 0.30
CA THR A 262 -18.23 -6.90 1.20
C THR A 262 -18.89 -5.61 0.75
N SER A 263 -18.88 -5.32 -0.56
CA SER A 263 -19.53 -4.12 -1.12
C SER A 263 -21.05 -4.17 -0.93
N HIS A 264 -21.68 -5.33 -1.16
CA HIS A 264 -23.12 -5.52 -0.97
C HIS A 264 -23.52 -5.41 0.50
N SER A 265 -22.83 -6.11 1.40
CA SER A 265 -23.06 -6.03 2.85
C SER A 265 -22.93 -4.61 3.38
N LEU A 266 -21.97 -3.84 2.86
CA LEU A 266 -21.81 -2.43 3.20
C LEU A 266 -23.00 -1.59 2.74
N ALA A 267 -23.46 -1.76 1.50
CA ALA A 267 -24.63 -1.05 1.00
C ALA A 267 -25.91 -1.39 1.79
N VAL A 268 -26.08 -2.64 2.20
CA VAL A 268 -27.19 -3.07 3.06
C VAL A 268 -27.09 -2.45 4.45
N GLY A 269 -25.91 -2.49 5.08
CA GLY A 269 -25.68 -1.90 6.41
C GLY A 269 -25.91 -0.39 6.45
N LEU A 270 -25.69 0.31 5.34
CA LEU A 270 -25.95 1.75 5.18
C LEU A 270 -27.39 2.07 4.75
N GLY A 271 -28.24 1.07 4.53
CA GLY A 271 -29.62 1.25 4.05
C GLY A 271 -29.72 1.73 2.60
N CYS A 272 -28.65 1.61 1.81
CA CYS A 272 -28.65 1.91 0.38
C CYS A 272 -29.09 0.73 -0.49
N ALA A 273 -29.12 -0.48 0.05
CA ALA A 273 -29.59 -1.70 -0.59
C ALA A 273 -30.35 -2.59 0.41
N THR A 274 -31.04 -3.62 -0.09
CA THR A 274 -31.52 -4.75 0.71
C THR A 274 -30.87 -6.03 0.21
N TRP A 275 -31.02 -7.14 0.93
CA TRP A 275 -30.49 -8.44 0.50
C TRP A 275 -31.15 -8.96 -0.79
N GLU A 276 -32.31 -8.42 -1.16
CA GLU A 276 -33.04 -8.70 -2.39
C GLU A 276 -32.65 -7.77 -3.55
N THR A 277 -31.74 -6.80 -3.36
CA THR A 277 -31.29 -5.91 -4.43
C THR A 277 -30.58 -6.70 -5.53
N ASP A 278 -31.10 -6.63 -6.76
CA ASP A 278 -30.48 -7.25 -7.93
C ASP A 278 -29.36 -6.35 -8.52
N PHE A 279 -28.12 -6.67 -8.17
CA PHE A 279 -26.92 -5.98 -8.66
C PHE A 279 -26.56 -6.28 -10.12
N ASN A 280 -27.33 -7.11 -10.83
CA ASN A 280 -27.22 -7.31 -12.28
C ASN A 280 -28.09 -6.32 -13.08
N LEU A 281 -28.94 -5.53 -12.42
CA LEU A 281 -29.73 -4.49 -13.06
C LEU A 281 -29.05 -3.13 -12.92
N THR A 282 -28.65 -2.53 -14.04
CA THR A 282 -28.01 -1.20 -14.08
C THR A 282 -28.80 -0.14 -13.31
N GLN A 283 -30.14 -0.16 -13.41
CA GLN A 283 -31.00 0.77 -12.67
C GLN A 283 -30.82 0.63 -11.15
N LYS A 284 -30.79 -0.62 -10.64
CA LYS A 284 -30.65 -0.88 -9.20
C LYS A 284 -29.27 -0.49 -8.70
N VAL A 285 -28.23 -0.80 -9.47
CA VAL A 285 -26.87 -0.35 -9.16
C VAL A 285 -26.82 1.19 -9.10
N ASN A 286 -27.44 1.89 -10.04
CA ASN A 286 -27.49 3.36 -10.03
C ASN A 286 -28.21 3.91 -8.78
N GLU A 287 -29.34 3.31 -8.38
CA GLU A 287 -30.06 3.69 -7.14
C GLU A 287 -29.16 3.54 -5.90
N VAL A 288 -28.42 2.43 -5.80
CA VAL A 288 -27.46 2.18 -4.72
C VAL A 288 -26.33 3.22 -4.74
N MET A 289 -25.73 3.47 -5.90
CA MET A 289 -24.63 4.44 -6.03
C MET A 289 -25.07 5.87 -5.71
N ASP A 290 -26.27 6.27 -6.11
CA ASP A 290 -26.82 7.59 -5.80
C ASP A 290 -27.08 7.76 -4.29
N CYS A 291 -27.49 6.70 -3.60
CA CYS A 291 -27.57 6.70 -2.14
C CYS A 291 -26.18 6.86 -1.51
N LEU A 292 -25.21 6.03 -1.89
CA LEU A 292 -23.84 6.05 -1.33
C LEU A 292 -23.12 7.39 -1.56
N ARG A 293 -23.37 8.07 -2.68
CA ARG A 293 -22.80 9.41 -2.96
C ARG A 293 -23.33 10.49 -2.03
N ARG A 294 -24.55 10.34 -1.49
CA ARG A 294 -25.18 11.32 -0.58
C ARG A 294 -24.75 11.17 0.89
N LEU A 295 -24.18 10.02 1.26
CA LEU A 295 -23.76 9.77 2.62
C LEU A 295 -22.45 10.50 2.97
N PRO A 296 -22.21 10.86 4.24
CA PRO A 296 -20.88 11.27 4.68
C PRO A 296 -19.87 10.13 4.50
N ALA A 297 -18.70 10.41 3.91
CA ALA A 297 -17.67 9.39 3.69
C ALA A 297 -17.21 8.68 4.97
N LYS A 298 -17.25 9.38 6.11
CA LYS A 298 -16.95 8.79 7.42
C LYS A 298 -17.95 7.70 7.81
N GLU A 299 -19.22 7.82 7.47
CA GLU A 299 -20.22 6.77 7.76
C GLU A 299 -19.94 5.53 6.92
N ILE A 300 -19.58 5.72 5.64
CA ILE A 300 -19.18 4.63 4.74
C ILE A 300 -17.97 3.88 5.31
N LEU A 301 -16.95 4.60 5.76
CA LEU A 301 -15.74 4.00 6.35
C LEU A 301 -15.99 3.35 7.71
N ASN A 302 -16.87 3.91 8.54
CA ASN A 302 -17.28 3.27 9.79
C ASN A 302 -18.01 1.95 9.52
N GLN A 303 -18.84 1.89 8.48
CA GLN A 303 -19.48 0.64 8.08
C GLN A 303 -18.45 -0.38 7.57
N GLN A 304 -17.47 0.06 6.78
CA GLN A 304 -16.35 -0.80 6.38
C GLN A 304 -15.64 -1.37 7.61
N ARG A 305 -15.24 -0.53 8.56
CA ARG A 305 -14.60 -0.96 9.81
C ARG A 305 -15.45 -1.98 10.58
N ALA A 306 -16.76 -1.75 10.70
CA ALA A 306 -17.66 -2.67 11.38
C ALA A 306 -17.73 -4.05 10.70
N LEU A 307 -17.63 -4.10 9.37
CA LEU A 307 -17.55 -5.35 8.61
C LEU A 307 -16.20 -6.04 8.81
N GLU A 308 -15.10 -5.28 8.83
CA GLU A 308 -13.76 -5.80 9.11
C GLU A 308 -13.65 -6.41 10.52
N ASP A 309 -14.26 -5.77 11.53
CA ASP A 309 -14.33 -6.29 12.90
C ASP A 309 -15.13 -7.60 12.99
N GLN A 310 -15.95 -7.92 11.98
CA GLN A 310 -16.67 -9.20 11.83
C GLN A 310 -15.91 -10.21 10.95
N GLY A 311 -14.70 -9.87 10.49
CA GLY A 311 -13.89 -10.70 9.61
C GLY A 311 -14.23 -10.58 8.12
N ILE A 312 -15.10 -9.64 7.73
CA ILE A 312 -15.38 -9.31 6.32
C ILE A 312 -14.37 -8.27 5.86
N MET A 313 -13.28 -8.73 5.27
CA MET A 313 -12.24 -7.83 4.76
C MET A 313 -12.54 -7.38 3.33
N LEU A 314 -12.13 -6.15 3.02
CA LEU A 314 -11.86 -5.74 1.65
C LEU A 314 -10.42 -6.14 1.30
N PHE A 315 -10.24 -6.48 0.03
CA PHE A 315 -8.94 -6.78 -0.54
C PHE A 315 -8.63 -5.79 -1.66
N GLY A 316 -7.49 -5.97 -2.32
CA GLY A 316 -7.08 -5.16 -3.45
C GLY A 316 -7.91 -5.34 -4.72
N PRO A 317 -7.29 -5.21 -5.91
CA PRO A 317 -8.00 -5.20 -7.18
C PRO A 317 -8.77 -6.49 -7.47
N ALA A 318 -9.90 -6.33 -8.16
CA ALA A 318 -10.67 -7.40 -8.77
C ALA A 318 -10.25 -7.62 -10.23
N ARG A 319 -10.51 -8.81 -10.78
CA ARG A 319 -10.33 -9.04 -12.23
C ARG A 319 -11.34 -8.19 -13.02
N ASP A 320 -10.89 -7.53 -14.09
CA ASP A 320 -11.73 -6.75 -15.01
C ASP A 320 -11.28 -6.92 -16.45
N SER A 321 -12.05 -6.50 -17.46
CA SER A 321 -11.70 -6.79 -18.87
C SER A 321 -10.58 -5.94 -19.46
N GLU A 322 -10.00 -4.98 -18.74
CA GLU A 322 -9.09 -3.98 -19.31
C GLU A 322 -7.78 -3.85 -18.54
N LYS A 323 -7.85 -3.57 -17.23
CA LYS A 323 -6.70 -3.28 -16.37
C LYS A 323 -6.12 -4.56 -15.80
N VAL A 324 -6.99 -5.51 -15.44
CA VAL A 324 -6.62 -6.80 -14.86
C VAL A 324 -7.37 -7.93 -15.58
N PRO A 325 -7.08 -8.18 -16.89
CA PRO A 325 -7.86 -9.07 -17.75
C PRO A 325 -7.76 -10.55 -17.42
N ALA A 326 -6.72 -10.98 -16.70
CA ALA A 326 -6.48 -12.38 -16.40
C ALA A 326 -5.78 -12.57 -15.04
N SER A 327 -5.64 -13.83 -14.64
CA SER A 327 -4.77 -14.21 -13.52
C SER A 327 -3.32 -13.80 -13.79
N MET A 328 -2.55 -13.54 -12.74
CA MET A 328 -1.11 -13.25 -12.90
C MET A 328 -0.35 -14.41 -13.51
N ASP A 329 -0.81 -15.66 -13.31
CA ASP A 329 -0.31 -16.85 -14.00
C ASP A 329 -0.43 -16.78 -15.52
N THR A 330 -1.53 -16.21 -16.01
CA THR A 330 -1.75 -16.02 -17.45
C THR A 330 -1.03 -14.77 -17.95
N LEU A 331 -1.08 -13.66 -17.22
CA LEU A 331 -0.38 -12.42 -17.61
C LEU A 331 1.15 -12.59 -17.62
N ALA A 332 1.70 -13.44 -16.77
CA ALA A 332 3.13 -13.76 -16.75
C ALA A 332 3.62 -14.40 -18.07
N LYS A 333 2.74 -15.07 -18.83
CA LYS A 333 3.09 -15.70 -20.12
C LYS A 333 3.35 -14.66 -21.21
N THR A 334 2.75 -13.48 -21.08
CA THR A 334 2.88 -12.34 -22.01
C THR A 334 3.61 -11.17 -21.37
N LYS A 335 4.38 -11.43 -20.30
CA LYS A 335 5.13 -10.40 -19.57
C LYS A 335 6.08 -9.67 -20.53
N ARG A 336 6.04 -8.34 -20.49
CA ARG A 336 6.95 -7.49 -21.26
C ARG A 336 8.37 -7.52 -20.67
N PRO A 337 9.42 -7.35 -21.48
CA PRO A 337 10.81 -7.42 -21.01
C PRO A 337 11.24 -6.12 -20.31
N ILE A 338 10.59 -5.80 -19.19
CA ILE A 338 10.89 -4.65 -18.33
C ILE A 338 11.99 -5.06 -17.34
N PRO A 339 13.09 -4.29 -17.20
CA PRO A 339 14.05 -4.49 -16.12
C PRO A 339 13.37 -4.48 -14.76
N THR A 340 13.65 -5.50 -13.95
CA THR A 340 12.99 -5.75 -12.68
C THR A 340 14.00 -5.92 -11.56
N MET A 341 13.81 -5.20 -10.46
CA MET A 341 14.42 -5.51 -9.17
C MET A 341 13.33 -5.98 -8.23
N VAL A 342 13.53 -7.10 -7.55
CA VAL A 342 12.55 -7.69 -6.64
C VAL A 342 13.26 -8.17 -5.37
N GLY A 343 12.60 -8.08 -4.22
CA GLY A 343 13.16 -8.67 -3.00
C GLY A 343 12.20 -8.67 -1.82
N THR A 344 12.68 -9.28 -0.75
CA THR A 344 11.94 -9.53 0.50
C THR A 344 12.79 -9.20 1.71
N VAL A 345 12.19 -9.22 2.90
CA VAL A 345 12.92 -9.29 4.18
C VAL A 345 12.90 -10.72 4.73
N THR A 346 13.82 -11.09 5.61
CA THR A 346 13.93 -12.47 6.12
C THR A 346 12.70 -12.97 6.87
N TYR A 347 12.06 -12.12 7.67
CA TYR A 347 10.82 -12.44 8.35
C TYR A 347 9.80 -11.41 7.89
N GLU A 348 8.86 -11.79 7.03
CA GLU A 348 7.88 -10.83 6.50
C GLU A 348 6.83 -10.56 7.59
N LEU A 349 5.65 -11.16 7.49
CA LEU A 349 4.60 -10.96 8.49
C LEU A 349 4.56 -12.08 9.52
N GLN A 350 4.85 -13.31 9.11
CA GLN A 350 4.65 -14.52 9.91
C GLN A 350 3.25 -14.59 10.54
N GLU A 351 2.22 -14.22 9.77
CA GLU A 351 0.83 -14.21 10.22
C GLU A 351 0.41 -15.56 10.81
N THR A 352 0.97 -16.67 10.33
CA THR A 352 0.62 -18.03 10.76
C THR A 352 1.19 -18.43 12.12
N ASN A 353 1.77 -17.50 12.90
CA ASN A 353 2.18 -17.74 14.28
C ASN A 353 1.02 -18.18 15.19
N TYR A 354 -0.23 -17.79 14.89
CA TYR A 354 -1.41 -18.23 15.64
C TYR A 354 -1.73 -19.73 15.47
N LEU A 355 -1.07 -20.42 14.52
CA LEU A 355 -1.18 -21.87 14.34
C LEU A 355 -0.37 -22.64 15.40
N ILE A 356 0.33 -21.95 16.31
CA ILE A 356 1.03 -22.57 17.43
C ILE A 356 0.16 -22.48 18.68
N LYS A 357 -0.12 -23.65 19.28
CA LYS A 357 -0.85 -23.77 20.55
C LYS A 357 -0.02 -23.26 21.71
N HIS A 358 -0.70 -22.97 22.83
CA HIS A 358 -0.03 -22.58 24.07
C HIS A 358 0.96 -23.62 24.62
N ASP A 359 0.80 -24.91 24.26
CA ASP A 359 1.72 -25.98 24.64
C ASP A 359 2.95 -26.09 23.70
N GLY A 360 3.06 -25.19 22.71
CA GLY A 360 4.16 -25.16 21.76
C GLY A 360 4.04 -26.18 20.64
N THR A 361 2.87 -26.78 20.41
CA THR A 361 2.61 -27.69 19.29
C THR A 361 1.83 -27.00 18.16
N VAL A 362 1.87 -27.56 16.95
CA VAL A 362 1.08 -27.07 15.82
C VAL A 362 -0.40 -27.42 16.03
N ASP A 363 -1.28 -26.44 15.80
CA ASP A 363 -2.72 -26.68 15.70
C ASP A 363 -3.08 -27.29 14.35
N VAL A 364 -3.00 -28.62 14.27
CA VAL A 364 -3.23 -29.36 13.02
C VAL A 364 -4.62 -29.10 12.42
N ASP A 365 -5.66 -28.95 13.25
CA ASP A 365 -7.02 -28.67 12.77
C ASP A 365 -7.08 -27.29 12.09
N PHE A 366 -6.41 -26.30 12.68
CA PHE A 366 -6.39 -24.95 12.12
C PHE A 366 -5.44 -24.85 10.92
N LEU A 367 -4.34 -25.59 10.93
CA LEU A 367 -3.43 -25.74 9.80
C LEU A 367 -4.14 -26.39 8.60
N GLU A 368 -4.91 -27.45 8.82
CA GLU A 368 -5.69 -28.10 7.76
C GLU A 368 -6.68 -27.12 7.13
N TRP A 369 -7.40 -26.36 7.96
CA TRP A 369 -8.26 -25.30 7.45
C TRP A 369 -7.50 -24.27 6.62
N TYR A 370 -6.35 -23.82 7.11
CA TYR A 370 -5.55 -22.80 6.45
C TYR A 370 -4.99 -23.29 5.10
N CYS A 371 -4.46 -24.50 5.08
CA CYS A 371 -4.01 -25.19 3.87
C CYS A 371 -5.15 -25.37 2.88
N ASN A 372 -6.34 -25.74 3.38
CA ASN A 372 -7.55 -25.87 2.56
C ASN A 372 -7.90 -24.53 1.89
N LYS A 373 -8.02 -23.45 2.67
CA LYS A 373 -8.26 -22.10 2.15
C LYS A 373 -7.24 -21.72 1.06
N THR A 374 -5.96 -21.93 1.35
CA THR A 374 -4.85 -21.58 0.44
C THR A 374 -4.93 -22.37 -0.87
N VAL A 375 -5.12 -23.69 -0.80
CA VAL A 375 -5.24 -24.58 -1.97
C VAL A 375 -6.43 -24.21 -2.85
N TYR A 376 -7.57 -23.90 -2.23
CA TYR A 376 -8.77 -23.50 -2.94
C TYR A 376 -8.60 -22.14 -3.63
N ASN A 377 -7.95 -21.18 -2.97
CA ASN A 377 -7.66 -19.88 -3.57
C ASN A 377 -6.69 -20.01 -4.76
N PHE A 378 -5.66 -20.86 -4.66
CA PHE A 378 -4.80 -21.21 -5.80
C PHE A 378 -5.50 -22.03 -6.89
N ASN A 379 -6.71 -22.51 -6.65
CA ASN A 379 -7.52 -23.28 -7.58
C ASN A 379 -6.79 -24.50 -8.16
N TYR A 380 -6.10 -25.26 -7.31
CA TYR A 380 -5.53 -26.56 -7.71
C TYR A 380 -6.65 -27.52 -8.14
N ARG A 381 -6.37 -28.36 -9.15
CA ARG A 381 -7.34 -29.38 -9.63
C ARG A 381 -7.52 -30.49 -8.60
N ASN A 382 -6.42 -31.03 -8.09
CA ASN A 382 -6.44 -32.09 -7.07
C ASN A 382 -6.30 -31.51 -5.66
N LYS A 383 -7.39 -30.90 -5.17
CA LYS A 383 -7.42 -30.18 -3.89
C LYS A 383 -7.07 -31.08 -2.70
N VAL A 384 -7.61 -32.30 -2.66
CA VAL A 384 -7.44 -33.23 -1.53
C VAL A 384 -5.96 -33.53 -1.27
N LYS A 385 -5.22 -33.92 -2.31
CA LYS A 385 -3.81 -34.26 -2.17
C LYS A 385 -2.98 -33.04 -1.79
N THR A 386 -3.21 -31.89 -2.43
CA THR A 386 -2.47 -30.66 -2.10
C THR A 386 -2.72 -30.16 -0.68
N VAL A 387 -3.93 -30.35 -0.12
CA VAL A 387 -4.18 -30.03 1.29
C VAL A 387 -3.36 -30.96 2.18
N GLN A 388 -3.35 -32.26 1.89
CA GLN A 388 -2.53 -33.23 2.63
C GLN A 388 -1.04 -32.88 2.59
N ASP A 389 -0.52 -32.51 1.42
CA ASP A 389 0.89 -32.14 1.25
C ASP A 389 1.23 -30.85 2.00
N CYS A 390 0.35 -29.85 1.95
CA CYS A 390 0.49 -28.62 2.74
C CYS A 390 0.50 -28.90 4.24
N VAL A 391 -0.46 -29.68 4.75
CA VAL A 391 -0.51 -30.05 6.18
C VAL A 391 0.75 -30.84 6.56
N GLN A 392 1.17 -31.79 5.73
CA GLN A 392 2.38 -32.58 6.00
C GLN A 392 3.64 -31.72 6.03
N GLU A 393 3.79 -30.77 5.11
CA GLU A 393 4.98 -29.91 5.04
C GLU A 393 5.04 -28.93 6.22
N TYR A 394 3.90 -28.38 6.62
CA TYR A 394 3.83 -27.30 7.62
C TYR A 394 3.43 -27.76 9.03
N ASN A 395 3.17 -29.06 9.26
CA ASN A 395 3.07 -29.63 10.61
C ASN A 395 4.47 -29.78 11.25
N ASP A 396 5.20 -28.68 11.29
CA ASP A 396 6.55 -28.52 11.83
C ASP A 396 6.68 -27.09 12.37
N LEU A 397 7.09 -26.96 13.63
CA LEU A 397 7.20 -25.67 14.32
C LEU A 397 8.18 -24.71 13.65
N ASN A 398 9.19 -25.21 12.94
CA ASN A 398 10.16 -24.36 12.26
C ASN A 398 9.64 -23.82 10.91
N LYS A 399 8.54 -24.38 10.40
CA LYS A 399 7.98 -24.05 9.09
C LYS A 399 6.63 -23.37 9.18
N VAL A 400 5.79 -23.76 10.15
CA VAL A 400 4.40 -23.31 10.26
C VAL A 400 4.28 -21.78 10.34
N THR A 401 5.25 -21.12 10.98
CA THR A 401 5.29 -19.66 11.14
C THR A 401 5.60 -18.93 9.83
N PHE A 402 6.21 -19.62 8.87
CA PHE A 402 6.53 -19.10 7.54
C PHE A 402 5.52 -19.49 6.48
N LEU A 403 4.49 -20.30 6.81
CA LEU A 403 3.48 -20.70 5.82
C LEU A 403 2.92 -19.49 5.07
N TYR A 404 2.51 -18.44 5.77
CA TYR A 404 2.07 -17.19 5.13
C TYR A 404 3.15 -16.57 4.24
N ASP A 405 4.37 -16.47 4.76
CA ASP A 405 5.47 -15.77 4.12
C ASP A 405 5.93 -16.47 2.84
N ASP A 406 6.01 -17.80 2.88
CA ASP A 406 6.42 -18.68 1.78
C ASP A 406 5.54 -18.43 0.55
N TYR A 407 4.22 -18.57 0.67
CA TYR A 407 3.33 -18.44 -0.50
C TYR A 407 2.95 -16.98 -0.83
N THR A 408 3.12 -16.03 0.11
CA THR A 408 2.72 -14.61 -0.11
C THR A 408 3.88 -13.71 -0.55
N TYR A 409 5.12 -14.01 -0.15
CA TYR A 409 6.27 -13.15 -0.41
C TYR A 409 7.41 -13.88 -1.11
N PHE A 410 7.93 -14.97 -0.54
CA PHE A 410 9.14 -15.61 -1.04
C PHE A 410 8.94 -16.26 -2.41
N VAL A 411 7.98 -17.19 -2.51
CA VAL A 411 7.70 -17.88 -3.77
C VAL A 411 7.22 -16.92 -4.87
N PRO A 412 6.29 -15.98 -4.59
CA PRO A 412 5.90 -14.95 -5.56
C PRO A 412 7.04 -14.06 -6.06
N SER A 413 8.02 -13.73 -5.20
CA SER A 413 9.20 -12.94 -5.57
C SER A 413 10.16 -13.72 -6.47
N TYR A 414 10.41 -14.99 -6.15
CA TYR A 414 11.14 -15.91 -7.00
C TYR A 414 10.49 -16.07 -8.38
N LEU A 415 9.16 -16.29 -8.42
CA LEU A 415 8.42 -16.45 -9.68
C LEU A 415 8.53 -15.20 -10.55
N ASN A 416 8.42 -14.00 -9.94
CA ASN A 416 8.57 -12.74 -10.66
C ASN A 416 9.96 -12.57 -11.27
N ALA A 417 11.02 -12.86 -10.50
CA ALA A 417 12.40 -12.82 -10.98
C ALA A 417 12.63 -13.82 -12.13
N LYS A 418 12.11 -15.05 -11.97
CA LYS A 418 12.17 -16.11 -12.97
C LYS A 418 11.48 -15.74 -14.26
N GLU A 419 10.30 -15.13 -14.20
CA GLU A 419 9.58 -14.68 -15.39
C GLU A 419 10.31 -13.56 -16.12
N SER A 420 10.78 -12.56 -15.38
CA SER A 420 11.54 -11.45 -15.94
C SER A 420 12.79 -11.95 -16.65
N ALA A 421 13.53 -12.89 -16.03
CA ALA A 421 14.69 -13.53 -16.65
C ALA A 421 14.32 -14.37 -17.90
N LYS A 422 13.21 -15.10 -17.87
CA LYS A 422 12.74 -15.92 -19.01
C LYS A 422 12.41 -15.10 -20.25
N VAL A 423 11.87 -13.90 -20.09
CA VAL A 423 11.60 -12.98 -21.22
C VAL A 423 12.83 -12.17 -21.65
N GLY A 424 14.00 -12.44 -21.07
CA GLY A 424 15.27 -11.80 -21.40
C GLY A 424 15.48 -10.43 -20.76
N ALA A 425 14.62 -10.02 -19.83
CA ALA A 425 14.80 -8.77 -19.10
C ALA A 425 15.90 -8.90 -18.03
N PRO A 426 16.66 -7.84 -17.73
CA PRO A 426 17.48 -7.78 -16.52
C PRO A 426 16.61 -7.97 -15.28
N ALA A 427 16.90 -9.00 -14.49
CA ALA A 427 16.20 -9.30 -13.25
C ALA A 427 17.22 -9.37 -12.10
N TYR A 428 16.89 -8.79 -10.95
CA TYR A 428 17.74 -8.77 -9.76
C TYR A 428 16.91 -9.12 -8.54
N LEU A 429 17.29 -10.18 -7.83
CA LEU A 429 16.61 -10.65 -6.62
C LEU A 429 17.46 -10.30 -5.39
N TYR A 430 16.86 -9.76 -4.33
CA TYR A 430 17.53 -9.56 -3.04
C TYR A 430 16.72 -10.12 -1.87
N GLU A 431 17.43 -10.31 -0.76
CA GLU A 431 16.84 -10.51 0.56
C GLU A 431 17.50 -9.55 1.54
N PHE A 432 16.71 -8.76 2.26
CA PHE A 432 17.19 -7.87 3.31
C PHE A 432 17.18 -8.61 4.65
N THR A 433 18.38 -8.82 5.21
CA THR A 433 18.58 -9.71 6.36
C THR A 433 19.20 -9.01 7.56
N TYR A 434 19.40 -7.68 7.51
CA TYR A 434 20.05 -6.93 8.59
C TYR A 434 19.13 -6.81 9.82
N PRO A 435 19.48 -7.37 11.00
CA PRO A 435 18.54 -7.49 12.11
C PRO A 435 18.48 -6.26 13.03
N ASN A 436 19.48 -5.39 13.03
CA ASN A 436 19.60 -4.33 14.04
C ASN A 436 18.77 -3.08 13.74
N VAL A 437 17.89 -3.10 12.73
CA VAL A 437 16.99 -1.98 12.39
C VAL A 437 16.06 -1.63 13.57
N ARG A 438 15.72 -2.59 14.41
CA ARG A 438 14.80 -2.41 15.55
C ARG A 438 15.21 -1.24 16.46
N ASP A 439 16.51 -1.03 16.65
CA ASP A 439 17.01 -0.01 17.57
C ASP A 439 16.68 1.41 17.07
N ILE A 440 16.52 1.56 15.75
CA ILE A 440 16.14 2.80 15.08
C ILE A 440 14.71 2.79 14.51
N TYR A 441 13.92 1.75 14.77
CA TYR A 441 12.52 1.69 14.37
C TYR A 441 11.65 2.41 15.43
N ASP A 442 10.89 3.42 15.01
CA ASP A 442 10.07 4.28 15.86
C ASP A 442 8.66 4.45 15.28
N LEU A 443 7.65 3.96 16.02
CA LEU A 443 6.23 4.06 15.65
C LEU A 443 5.56 5.30 16.23
N GLY A 444 6.32 6.17 16.92
CA GLY A 444 5.80 7.39 17.51
C GLY A 444 5.67 7.33 19.04
N PRO A 445 5.35 8.47 19.65
CA PRO A 445 5.32 8.61 21.10
C PRO A 445 4.21 7.75 21.71
N ASN A 446 4.58 6.92 22.69
CA ASN A 446 3.70 6.01 23.45
C ASN A 446 3.30 4.71 22.74
N ILE A 447 3.87 4.38 21.57
CA ILE A 447 3.73 3.05 20.98
C ILE A 447 4.95 2.21 21.39
N PRO A 448 4.79 1.14 22.20
CA PRO A 448 5.91 0.30 22.60
C PRO A 448 6.58 -0.33 21.39
N LYS A 449 7.91 -0.43 21.42
CA LYS A 449 8.63 -1.28 20.47
C LYS A 449 8.16 -2.72 20.69
N PHE A 450 7.68 -3.37 19.63
CA PHE A 450 7.29 -4.77 19.71
C PHE A 450 8.51 -5.63 20.08
N GLU A 451 8.42 -6.39 21.18
CA GLU A 451 9.39 -7.44 21.50
C GLU A 451 9.16 -8.63 20.57
N VAL A 452 9.74 -8.54 19.37
CA VAL A 452 9.78 -9.65 18.40
C VAL A 452 11.13 -10.36 18.48
N SER A 453 11.09 -11.68 18.51
CA SER A 453 12.27 -12.55 18.56
C SER A 453 12.99 -12.68 17.21
N GLN A 454 12.32 -12.34 16.11
CA GLN A 454 12.79 -12.54 14.74
C GLN A 454 12.80 -11.21 13.97
N LEU A 455 13.95 -10.93 13.33
CA LEU A 455 14.29 -9.65 12.70
C LEU A 455 15.17 -9.89 11.47
N PRO A 456 15.13 -9.02 10.44
CA PRO A 456 14.22 -7.88 10.27
C PRO A 456 12.78 -8.31 9.96
N ARG A 457 11.80 -7.40 10.16
CA ARG A 457 10.36 -7.62 9.92
C ARG A 457 9.90 -6.90 8.66
N HIS A 458 8.71 -7.24 8.13
CA HIS A 458 8.08 -6.49 7.04
C HIS A 458 8.15 -4.98 7.32
N THR A 459 8.44 -4.18 6.29
CA THR A 459 8.68 -2.71 6.33
C THR A 459 10.03 -2.24 6.88
N TYR A 460 10.87 -3.09 7.48
CA TYR A 460 12.10 -2.62 8.15
C TYR A 460 13.14 -2.07 7.19
N GLU A 461 13.19 -2.56 5.96
CA GLU A 461 14.07 -2.04 4.92
C GLU A 461 13.68 -0.62 4.47
N LEU A 462 12.41 -0.24 4.64
CA LEU A 462 11.92 1.10 4.31
C LEU A 462 12.46 2.19 5.24
N VAL A 463 12.89 1.84 6.46
CA VAL A 463 13.55 2.76 7.39
C VAL A 463 14.76 3.40 6.71
N TYR A 464 15.57 2.60 6.02
CA TYR A 464 16.77 3.07 5.34
C TYR A 464 16.51 3.70 3.97
N LEU A 465 15.39 3.38 3.31
CA LEU A 465 15.09 3.87 1.96
C LEU A 465 14.22 5.12 1.95
N LEU A 466 13.14 5.15 2.73
CA LEU A 466 12.11 6.20 2.67
C LEU A 466 11.93 6.94 4.00
N GLY A 467 12.67 6.55 5.04
CA GLY A 467 12.54 7.15 6.37
C GLY A 467 11.23 6.79 7.08
N ILE A 468 10.51 5.76 6.61
CA ILE A 468 9.30 5.30 7.29
C ILE A 468 9.70 4.76 8.66
N HIS A 469 9.04 5.24 9.72
CA HIS A 469 9.29 4.85 11.11
C HIS A 469 10.75 5.06 11.54
N SER A 470 11.42 6.06 10.97
CA SER A 470 12.82 6.32 11.24
C SER A 470 13.01 7.02 12.59
N GLY A 471 13.74 6.37 13.48
CA GLY A 471 14.21 6.93 14.73
C GLY A 471 15.57 7.60 14.55
N LYS A 472 16.33 7.70 15.65
CA LYS A 472 17.66 8.32 15.61
C LYS A 472 18.72 7.38 15.05
N PHE A 473 19.24 7.70 13.87
CA PHE A 473 20.28 6.91 13.21
C PHE A 473 21.63 7.02 13.93
N THR A 474 22.33 5.89 14.07
CA THR A 474 23.75 5.85 14.46
C THR A 474 24.66 6.12 13.26
N PRO A 475 25.97 6.37 13.46
CA PRO A 475 26.92 6.46 12.35
C PRO A 475 26.94 5.20 11.46
N LYS A 476 26.71 4.01 12.04
CA LYS A 476 26.61 2.77 11.27
C LYS A 476 25.34 2.76 10.40
N ASP A 477 24.22 3.20 10.94
CA ASP A 477 22.95 3.28 10.20
C ASP A 477 23.03 4.25 9.02
N GLU A 478 23.75 5.36 9.16
CA GLU A 478 24.00 6.28 8.05
C GLU A 478 24.82 5.63 6.91
N ILE A 479 25.79 4.77 7.24
CA ILE A 479 26.55 4.01 6.23
C ILE A 479 25.63 2.99 5.53
N ILE A 480 24.81 2.28 6.30
CA ILE A 480 23.82 1.31 5.78
C ILE A 480 22.85 2.01 4.83
N ARG A 481 22.26 3.13 5.26
CA ARG A 481 21.36 3.96 4.45
C ARG A 481 22.01 4.34 3.12
N GLN A 482 23.23 4.86 3.16
CA GLN A 482 23.94 5.33 1.96
C GLN A 482 24.22 4.19 0.99
N LYS A 483 24.75 3.06 1.48
CA LYS A 483 25.07 1.87 0.67
C LYS A 483 23.81 1.23 0.09
N PHE A 484 22.79 1.03 0.90
CA PHE A 484 21.56 0.37 0.48
C PHE A 484 20.77 1.22 -0.53
N SER A 485 20.58 2.52 -0.26
CA SER A 485 19.92 3.42 -1.22
C SER A 485 20.69 3.56 -2.54
N GLN A 486 22.02 3.40 -2.54
CA GLN A 486 22.81 3.45 -3.76
C GLN A 486 22.46 2.32 -4.74
N LEU A 487 22.14 1.12 -4.24
CA LEU A 487 21.70 -0.01 -5.07
C LEU A 487 20.45 0.35 -5.86
N PHE A 488 19.48 0.99 -5.19
CA PHE A 488 18.23 1.43 -5.80
C PHE A 488 18.46 2.56 -6.80
N VAL A 489 19.28 3.55 -6.45
CA VAL A 489 19.62 4.66 -7.35
C VAL A 489 20.32 4.17 -8.62
N ASN A 490 21.24 3.21 -8.50
CA ASN A 490 21.92 2.64 -9.67
C ASN A 490 20.93 1.89 -10.57
N PHE A 491 20.00 1.14 -9.99
CA PHE A 491 18.94 0.49 -10.77
C PHE A 491 18.03 1.51 -11.46
N ILE A 492 17.57 2.55 -10.76
CA ILE A 492 16.73 3.63 -11.33
C ILE A 492 17.44 4.37 -12.47
N ASN A 493 18.77 4.54 -12.39
CA ASN A 493 19.53 5.27 -13.40
C ASN A 493 20.00 4.41 -14.58
N SER A 494 20.14 3.09 -14.41
CA SER A 494 20.82 2.24 -15.41
C SER A 494 20.19 0.88 -15.65
N GLY A 495 19.23 0.46 -14.82
CA GLY A 495 18.66 -0.88 -14.81
C GLY A 495 19.60 -1.92 -14.22
N ASN A 496 20.68 -1.51 -13.54
CA ASN A 496 21.64 -2.39 -12.88
C ASN A 496 21.95 -1.84 -11.47
N PRO A 497 21.72 -2.61 -10.39
CA PRO A 497 21.94 -2.14 -9.02
C PRO A 497 23.40 -2.18 -8.55
N THR A 498 24.31 -2.76 -9.35
CA THR A 498 25.74 -2.92 -8.99
C THR A 498 26.40 -1.61 -8.59
N THR A 499 27.26 -1.64 -7.57
CA THR A 499 28.12 -0.52 -7.15
C THR A 499 29.61 -0.80 -7.47
N GLU A 500 30.50 0.15 -7.17
CA GLU A 500 31.95 -0.08 -7.29
C GLU A 500 32.46 -1.15 -6.32
N GLU A 501 31.84 -1.29 -5.14
CA GLU A 501 32.25 -2.24 -4.09
C GLU A 501 31.47 -3.55 -4.14
N ASP A 502 30.23 -3.51 -4.63
CA ASP A 502 29.25 -4.59 -4.52
C ASP A 502 28.72 -4.97 -5.90
N THR A 503 29.25 -6.07 -6.44
CA THR A 503 28.78 -6.63 -7.72
C THR A 503 27.50 -7.41 -7.52
N TRP A 504 26.47 -7.08 -8.29
CA TRP A 504 25.17 -7.74 -8.23
C TRP A 504 24.86 -8.40 -9.58
N ASP A 505 24.98 -9.72 -9.62
CA ASP A 505 24.72 -10.51 -10.82
C ASP A 505 23.22 -10.57 -11.12
N ARG A 506 22.88 -10.63 -12.41
CA ARG A 506 21.50 -10.89 -12.84
C ARG A 506 21.02 -12.23 -12.28
N PHE A 507 19.72 -12.30 -12.00
CA PHE A 507 19.05 -13.51 -11.56
C PHE A 507 19.20 -14.61 -12.61
N ASN A 508 19.68 -15.76 -12.15
CA ASN A 508 19.89 -16.97 -12.91
C ASN A 508 18.99 -18.05 -12.33
N VAL A 509 18.03 -18.50 -13.14
CA VAL A 509 17.00 -19.47 -12.73
C VAL A 509 17.59 -20.79 -12.22
N THR A 510 18.73 -21.22 -12.77
CA THR A 510 19.39 -22.48 -12.37
C THR A 510 20.13 -22.34 -11.04
N LEU A 511 20.76 -21.19 -10.80
CA LEU A 511 21.52 -20.93 -9.58
C LEU A 511 20.63 -20.49 -8.41
N ASN A 512 19.43 -19.99 -8.73
CA ASN A 512 18.53 -19.33 -7.79
C ASN A 512 19.28 -18.29 -6.92
N ASN A 513 20.12 -17.48 -7.58
CA ASN A 513 20.99 -16.52 -6.91
C ASN A 513 20.24 -15.26 -6.50
N TYR A 514 20.63 -14.68 -5.36
CA TYR A 514 20.08 -13.43 -4.85
C TYR A 514 21.18 -12.63 -4.15
N PHE A 515 20.99 -11.32 -4.04
CA PHE A 515 21.90 -10.46 -3.30
C PHE A 515 21.44 -10.35 -1.86
N ARG A 516 22.28 -10.76 -0.92
CA ARG A 516 21.96 -10.69 0.51
C ARG A 516 22.38 -9.33 1.06
N VAL A 517 21.40 -8.54 1.50
CA VAL A 517 21.62 -7.22 2.10
C VAL A 517 21.73 -7.37 3.61
N ASP A 518 22.97 -7.38 4.08
CA ASP A 518 23.36 -7.47 5.49
C ASP A 518 24.63 -6.63 5.72
N PHE A 519 24.98 -6.32 6.95
CA PHE A 519 26.13 -5.46 7.25
C PHE A 519 26.93 -5.97 8.44
N ASP A 520 28.13 -6.47 8.14
CA ASP A 520 29.06 -6.92 9.16
C ASP A 520 29.62 -5.76 10.02
N LYS A 521 30.54 -6.07 10.94
CA LYS A 521 31.19 -5.08 11.81
C LYS A 521 32.02 -4.04 11.04
N ASP A 522 32.45 -4.37 9.83
CA ASP A 522 33.28 -3.54 8.95
C ASP A 522 32.42 -2.83 7.87
N ASN A 523 31.09 -2.91 8.00
CA ASN A 523 30.08 -2.33 7.10
C ASN A 523 30.14 -2.88 5.66
N LYS A 524 30.57 -4.13 5.50
CA LYS A 524 30.56 -4.82 4.21
C LYS A 524 29.31 -5.68 4.06
N MET A 525 28.77 -5.70 2.85
CA MET A 525 27.70 -6.60 2.48
C MET A 525 28.28 -7.98 2.10
N PRO A 526 27.61 -9.08 2.46
CA PRO A 526 28.05 -10.42 2.05
C PRO A 526 27.94 -10.63 0.53
N GLY A 527 27.04 -9.91 -0.14
CA GLY A 527 26.90 -9.90 -1.59
C GLY A 527 26.07 -11.08 -2.14
N MET A 528 26.45 -11.56 -3.32
CA MET A 528 25.73 -12.62 -4.02
C MET A 528 25.74 -13.95 -3.23
N THR A 529 24.56 -14.53 -3.07
CA THR A 529 24.27 -15.80 -2.42
C THR A 529 23.46 -16.69 -3.37
N LEU A 530 23.46 -18.01 -3.13
CA LEU A 530 22.73 -19.00 -3.92
C LEU A 530 21.58 -19.61 -3.10
N GLY A 531 20.57 -20.11 -3.81
CA GLY A 531 19.47 -20.86 -3.19
C GLY A 531 18.49 -19.98 -2.42
N TYR A 532 17.95 -18.94 -3.04
CA TYR A 532 16.88 -18.12 -2.45
C TYR A 532 15.67 -19.01 -2.13
N HIS A 533 15.46 -19.30 -0.85
CA HIS A 533 14.26 -19.99 -0.39
C HIS A 533 14.01 -21.35 -1.10
N ASP A 534 15.06 -22.11 -1.40
CA ASP A 534 15.01 -23.31 -2.28
C ASP A 534 13.93 -24.34 -1.86
N ARG A 535 13.77 -24.57 -0.56
CA ARG A 535 12.81 -25.57 -0.04
C ARG A 535 11.37 -25.19 -0.40
N GLU A 536 10.93 -24.01 0.00
CA GLU A 536 9.58 -23.51 -0.24
C GLU A 536 9.34 -23.24 -1.73
N VAL A 537 10.35 -22.77 -2.46
CA VAL A 537 10.27 -22.64 -3.92
C VAL A 537 10.03 -24.01 -4.56
N ASP A 538 10.78 -25.04 -4.20
CA ASP A 538 10.56 -26.40 -4.73
C ASP A 538 9.19 -26.96 -4.30
N PHE A 539 8.83 -26.81 -3.03
CA PHE A 539 7.55 -27.28 -2.51
C PHE A 539 6.37 -26.67 -3.28
N TRP A 540 6.28 -25.34 -3.37
CA TRP A 540 5.15 -24.66 -3.98
C TRP A 540 5.16 -24.69 -5.51
N THR A 541 6.33 -24.72 -6.16
CA THR A 541 6.42 -24.66 -7.64
C THR A 541 6.62 -26.01 -8.32
N HIS A 542 7.02 -27.04 -7.59
CA HIS A 542 7.17 -28.40 -8.10
C HIS A 542 6.20 -29.38 -7.45
N THR A 543 6.29 -29.57 -6.13
CA THR A 543 5.49 -30.58 -5.42
C THR A 543 4.00 -30.28 -5.52
N MET A 544 3.59 -29.07 -5.13
CA MET A 544 2.18 -28.66 -5.15
C MET A 544 1.60 -28.62 -6.57
N GLU A 545 2.35 -28.18 -7.58
CA GLU A 545 1.91 -28.17 -8.97
C GLU A 545 1.73 -29.58 -9.54
N LYS A 546 2.68 -30.49 -9.25
CA LYS A 546 2.63 -31.87 -9.69
C LYS A 546 1.45 -32.62 -9.05
N ASP A 547 1.36 -32.58 -7.73
CA ASP A 547 0.38 -33.36 -6.98
C ASP A 547 -1.02 -32.72 -7.06
N GLY A 548 -1.08 -31.40 -7.23
CA GLY A 548 -2.27 -30.63 -7.55
C GLY A 548 -2.77 -30.77 -8.98
N GLN A 549 -2.02 -31.42 -9.87
CA GLN A 549 -2.32 -31.56 -11.31
C GLN A 549 -2.49 -30.21 -12.03
N GLY A 550 -1.72 -29.21 -11.60
CA GLY A 550 -1.80 -27.82 -12.04
C GLY A 550 -2.99 -27.05 -11.45
N ARG A 551 -3.04 -25.77 -11.81
CA ARG A 551 -4.08 -24.82 -11.40
C ARG A 551 -5.01 -24.46 -12.57
N GLU A 552 -6.25 -24.11 -12.25
CA GLU A 552 -7.23 -23.57 -13.22
C GLU A 552 -7.27 -22.04 -13.20
N ASP A 553 -7.37 -21.43 -14.39
CA ASP A 553 -7.23 -19.99 -14.59
C ASP A 553 -8.40 -19.13 -14.06
N VAL A 554 -9.58 -19.74 -13.82
CA VAL A 554 -10.80 -18.99 -13.51
C VAL A 554 -11.38 -19.43 -12.16
N LEU A 555 -11.33 -18.52 -11.20
CA LEU A 555 -12.25 -18.50 -10.07
C LEU A 555 -13.23 -17.34 -10.31
N ASP A 556 -14.49 -17.66 -10.59
CA ASP A 556 -15.55 -16.66 -10.62
C ASP A 556 -15.86 -16.16 -9.19
N GLU A 557 -15.62 -16.99 -8.18
CA GLU A 557 -15.86 -16.68 -6.77
C GLU A 557 -14.58 -16.72 -5.93
N ALA A 558 -14.34 -15.65 -5.16
CA ALA A 558 -13.44 -15.75 -4.02
C ALA A 558 -14.14 -16.54 -2.92
N LEU A 559 -13.51 -17.60 -2.42
CA LEU A 559 -14.04 -18.36 -1.29
C LEU A 559 -13.86 -17.54 0.00
N VAL A 560 -14.85 -16.70 0.30
CA VAL A 560 -15.00 -16.11 1.64
C VAL A 560 -15.74 -17.13 2.49
N TYR A 561 -15.01 -18.15 2.94
CA TYR A 561 -15.48 -19.02 4.01
C TYR A 561 -14.96 -18.43 5.32
N VAL A 562 -15.87 -17.96 6.17
CA VAL A 562 -15.60 -17.73 7.61
C VAL A 562 -16.01 -19.01 8.33
N PRO A 563 -15.05 -19.82 8.79
CA PRO A 563 -15.36 -21.12 9.35
C PRO A 563 -16.10 -21.03 10.68
N ASP A 564 -16.91 -22.06 10.91
CA ASP A 564 -17.36 -22.50 12.23
C ASP A 564 -16.24 -22.55 13.29
N ILE A 565 -14.97 -22.69 12.88
CA ILE A 565 -13.81 -22.71 13.78
C ILE A 565 -13.62 -21.37 14.52
N TYR A 566 -13.87 -20.23 13.88
CA TYR A 566 -13.76 -18.91 14.54
C TYR A 566 -14.84 -18.74 15.61
N ILE A 567 -16.01 -19.35 15.40
CA ILE A 567 -17.11 -19.39 16.37
C ILE A 567 -16.80 -20.39 17.48
N LYS A 568 -16.25 -21.56 17.14
CA LYS A 568 -15.85 -22.61 18.10
C LYS A 568 -14.76 -22.15 19.06
N HIS A 569 -13.89 -21.24 18.63
CA HIS A 569 -12.85 -20.60 19.46
C HIS A 569 -13.30 -19.29 20.12
N GLY A 570 -14.55 -18.85 19.89
CA GLY A 570 -15.14 -17.67 20.53
C GLY A 570 -14.60 -16.33 20.00
N TRP A 571 -13.97 -16.32 18.84
CA TRP A 571 -13.45 -15.10 18.19
C TRP A 571 -14.53 -14.34 17.44
N ILE A 572 -15.60 -15.02 17.04
CA ILE A 572 -16.79 -14.42 16.44
C ILE A 572 -18.02 -14.90 17.23
N PRO A 573 -18.95 -14.00 17.63
CA PRO A 573 -20.19 -14.40 18.28
C PRO A 573 -21.01 -15.34 17.39
N GLU A 574 -21.58 -16.38 17.97
CA GLU A 574 -22.37 -17.39 17.25
C GLU A 574 -23.59 -16.79 16.53
N GLU A 575 -24.10 -15.66 17.04
CA GLU A 575 -25.17 -14.83 16.49
C GLU A 575 -24.84 -14.23 15.11
N ALA A 576 -23.56 -14.10 14.75
CA ALA A 576 -23.12 -13.60 13.45
C ALA A 576 -23.46 -14.55 12.30
N LYS A 577 -23.77 -15.84 12.59
CA LYS A 577 -24.21 -16.83 11.59
C LYS A 577 -25.53 -16.49 10.92
N GLU A 578 -26.46 -15.87 11.63
CA GLU A 578 -27.83 -15.65 11.12
C GLU A 578 -27.92 -14.54 10.08
N ASN A 579 -26.90 -13.67 9.98
CA ASN A 579 -26.88 -12.52 9.07
C ASN A 579 -25.96 -12.71 7.86
N TRP A 580 -25.36 -13.89 7.67
CA TRP A 580 -24.43 -14.16 6.57
C TRP A 580 -25.08 -15.00 5.47
N PRO A 581 -24.76 -14.76 4.18
CA PRO A 581 -25.09 -15.73 3.14
C PRO A 581 -24.34 -17.04 3.42
N VAL A 582 -25.08 -18.05 3.90
CA VAL A 582 -24.59 -19.41 4.13
C VAL A 582 -24.38 -20.06 2.77
N PHE A 583 -23.11 -20.33 2.41
CA PHE A 583 -22.81 -21.33 1.40
C PHE A 583 -22.76 -22.69 2.09
N GLU A 584 -23.69 -23.58 1.74
CA GLU A 584 -23.67 -24.95 2.25
C GLU A 584 -22.36 -25.65 1.82
N PRO A 585 -21.63 -26.29 2.75
CA PRO A 585 -20.60 -27.25 2.37
C PRO A 585 -21.27 -28.40 1.59
N ILE A 586 -20.72 -28.79 0.44
CA ILE A 586 -21.17 -29.92 -0.39
C ILE A 586 -20.96 -31.30 0.31
N PHE A 587 -20.70 -31.33 1.62
CA PHE A 587 -20.56 -32.54 2.41
C PHE A 587 -21.56 -32.55 3.56
N GLY A 588 -22.63 -33.34 3.41
CA GLY A 588 -23.62 -33.58 4.45
C GLY A 588 -23.08 -34.44 5.60
N PRO A 589 -23.50 -34.21 6.85
CA PRO A 589 -23.12 -35.07 7.97
C PRO A 589 -24.02 -36.31 8.07
N ILE A 590 -23.38 -37.45 8.30
CA ILE A 590 -24.01 -38.72 8.61
C ILE A 590 -24.72 -38.62 9.98
N GLY A 591 -26.05 -38.64 9.93
CA GLY A 591 -27.02 -39.16 10.93
C GLY A 591 -26.81 -38.94 12.43
N LYS A 592 -27.75 -38.20 13.06
CA LYS A 592 -28.72 -38.73 14.04
C LYS A 592 -29.77 -37.67 14.45
N GLN A 593 -30.95 -38.17 14.81
CA GLN A 593 -32.22 -37.47 15.00
C GLN A 593 -32.56 -37.14 16.49
N ILE A 594 -33.12 -35.93 16.74
CA ILE A 594 -34.27 -35.55 17.63
C ILE A 594 -34.01 -35.33 19.17
N PRO A 595 -34.74 -34.46 19.95
CA PRO A 595 -35.66 -33.32 19.68
C PRO A 595 -35.37 -32.00 20.45
N ALA A 596 -36.14 -30.95 20.08
CA ALA A 596 -36.29 -29.63 20.69
C ALA A 596 -36.76 -29.57 22.16
N LYS A 597 -36.35 -28.50 22.87
CA LYS A 597 -37.23 -27.68 23.74
C LYS A 597 -36.61 -26.32 24.07
N ALA A 598 -37.44 -25.28 23.94
CA ALA A 598 -37.19 -23.90 24.30
C ALA A 598 -37.24 -23.69 25.82
N ASP A 599 -36.55 -22.66 26.32
CA ASP A 599 -37.05 -21.75 27.37
C ASP A 599 -36.24 -20.44 27.35
N LYS A 600 -36.93 -19.30 27.31
CA LYS A 600 -36.38 -17.96 27.61
C LYS A 600 -36.24 -17.80 29.13
N PRO A 601 -35.33 -16.92 29.61
CA PRO A 601 -35.89 -15.82 30.41
C PRO A 601 -35.22 -14.44 30.21
N THR A 602 -36.12 -13.47 30.22
CA THR A 602 -36.03 -12.06 30.63
C THR A 602 -35.15 -11.76 31.84
N ASN A 603 -34.37 -10.67 31.80
CA ASN A 603 -34.66 -9.49 32.64
C ASN A 603 -33.80 -8.27 32.30
N TRP A 604 -34.49 -7.18 31.97
CA TRP A 604 -34.02 -5.79 32.02
C TRP A 604 -34.03 -5.32 33.48
N LYS A 605 -32.91 -4.82 34.01
CA LYS A 605 -32.86 -3.85 35.12
C LYS A 605 -31.42 -3.41 35.42
N SER A 606 -30.98 -2.33 34.78
CA SER A 606 -30.03 -1.34 35.35
C SER A 606 -29.72 -0.22 34.34
N PHE A 607 -30.77 0.45 33.84
CA PHE A 607 -30.62 1.64 32.98
C PHE A 607 -30.99 2.96 33.71
N PHE A 608 -30.96 2.98 35.05
CA PHE A 608 -31.43 4.15 35.82
C PHE A 608 -30.46 4.70 36.87
N GLU A 609 -29.21 4.22 36.95
CA GLU A 609 -28.20 4.75 37.89
C GLU A 609 -27.02 5.47 37.21
N ILE A 610 -26.97 5.54 35.87
CA ILE A 610 -25.91 6.26 35.14
C ILE A 610 -26.38 7.66 34.65
N VAL A 611 -27.67 7.96 34.73
CA VAL A 611 -28.23 9.24 34.20
C VAL A 611 -28.13 10.40 35.19
N VAL A 612 -27.77 10.18 36.47
CA VAL A 612 -27.72 11.26 37.48
C VAL A 612 -26.29 11.83 37.68
N LEU A 613 -25.25 11.18 37.15
CA LEU A 613 -23.86 11.65 37.23
C LEU A 613 -23.40 12.54 36.06
N LEU A 614 -24.18 12.62 34.98
CA LEU A 614 -23.87 13.42 33.78
C LEU A 614 -24.40 14.87 33.83
N SER A 615 -25.28 15.21 34.78
CA SER A 615 -25.87 16.55 34.92
C SER A 615 -25.05 17.54 35.77
N VAL A 616 -23.92 17.11 36.36
CA VAL A 616 -23.05 18.00 37.17
C VAL A 616 -21.77 18.40 36.42
N VAL A 617 -21.36 17.66 35.38
CA VAL A 617 -20.15 17.96 34.59
C VAL A 617 -20.40 19.03 33.51
N LEU A 618 -21.64 19.16 33.02
CA LEU A 618 -22.02 20.14 32.00
C LEU A 618 -22.14 21.59 32.53
N ALA A 619 -22.16 21.81 33.84
CA ALA A 619 -22.22 23.15 34.43
C ALA A 619 -20.83 23.81 34.61
N VAL A 620 -19.74 23.02 34.60
CA VAL A 620 -18.37 23.54 34.80
C VAL A 620 -17.69 23.94 33.47
N VAL A 621 -18.10 23.33 32.35
CA VAL A 621 -17.54 23.65 31.02
C VAL A 621 -18.08 24.97 30.44
N ALA A 622 -19.26 25.42 30.88
CA ALA A 622 -19.87 26.65 30.39
C ALA A 622 -19.25 27.94 30.95
N ILE A 623 -18.45 27.88 32.03
CA ILE A 623 -17.84 29.06 32.65
C ILE A 623 -16.42 29.35 32.08
N CYS A 624 -15.76 28.37 31.47
CA CYS A 624 -14.44 28.57 30.83
C CYS A 624 -14.53 29.12 29.39
N ALA A 625 -15.68 29.01 28.72
CA ALA A 625 -15.84 29.45 27.33
C ALA A 625 -16.01 30.98 27.15
N CYS A 626 -16.35 31.72 28.22
CA CYS A 626 -16.48 33.18 28.16
C CYS A 626 -15.15 33.95 28.36
N GLY A 627 -14.09 33.30 28.86
CA GLY A 627 -12.78 33.93 29.06
C GLY A 627 -11.93 34.07 27.79
N MET A 628 -12.09 33.17 26.82
CA MET A 628 -11.26 33.14 25.61
C MET A 628 -11.77 34.04 24.47
N CYS A 629 -13.04 34.44 24.48
CA CYS A 629 -13.58 35.36 23.45
C CYS A 629 -13.15 36.82 23.65
N CYS A 630 -12.80 37.24 24.87
CA CYS A 630 -12.28 38.60 25.12
C CYS A 630 -10.81 38.79 24.70
N PHE A 631 -10.03 37.71 24.55
CA PHE A 631 -8.60 37.80 24.21
C PHE A 631 -8.34 37.91 22.70
N ASN A 632 -9.23 37.36 21.87
CA ASN A 632 -9.09 37.38 20.40
C ASN A 632 -9.65 38.63 19.72
N TRP A 633 -10.44 39.45 20.43
CA TRP A 633 -10.93 40.73 19.90
C TRP A 633 -9.89 41.86 20.01
N CYS A 634 -9.00 41.82 21.02
CA CYS A 634 -7.92 42.82 21.19
C CYS A 634 -6.74 42.65 20.21
N LYS A 635 -6.48 41.44 19.68
CA LYS A 635 -5.38 41.21 18.72
C LYS A 635 -5.71 41.63 17.28
N ARG A 636 -6.99 41.78 16.93
CA ARG A 636 -7.43 42.08 15.56
C ARG A 636 -7.39 43.58 15.19
N ARG A 637 -7.10 44.47 16.14
CA ARG A 637 -7.04 45.94 15.91
C ARG A 637 -5.62 46.53 15.82
N GLN A 638 -4.56 45.71 15.89
CA GLN A 638 -3.17 46.18 15.81
C GLN A 638 -2.53 46.06 14.42
N TYR A 639 -3.22 45.48 13.43
CA TYR A 639 -2.68 45.26 12.07
C TYR A 639 -3.31 46.13 10.96
N GLU A 640 -4.16 47.11 11.29
CA GLU A 640 -4.76 48.04 10.32
C GLU A 640 -4.19 49.47 10.42
N ARG A 641 -2.89 49.63 10.75
CA ARG A 641 -2.23 50.96 10.83
C ARG A 641 -0.93 51.11 10.05
N PHE A 642 -0.64 50.22 9.11
CA PHE A 642 0.37 50.47 8.07
C PHE A 642 -0.13 49.92 6.73
N ALA A 643 -1.00 50.71 6.09
CA ALA A 643 -1.30 50.69 4.67
C ALA A 643 -1.28 52.15 4.20
#